data_AF-A0A515D848-F1
#
_entry.id   AF-A0A515D848-F1
#
_cell.length_a   1.000
_cell.length_b   1.000
_cell.length_c   1.000
_cell.angle_alpha   90.00
_cell.angle_beta   90.00
_cell.angle_gamma   90.00
#
_symmetry.space_group_name_H-M   'P 1'
#
loop_
_entity.id
_entity.type
_entity.pdbx_description
1 polymer ?
#
loop_
_entity_poly.entity_id
_entity_poly.type
_entity_poly.pdbx_seq_one_letter_code
_entity_poly.pdbx_strand_id
1 'polypeptide(L)'
;MTLIASVSDRTQQEATRGAEAVHRVFRSVNFISCRVLSLLSLLLVSMILTGFLAGCGGGSDASGQSSATGGSPGVTALSANIVVTADSNQVSSKGSFRPATAYLSRSSRVMKSAGDGQSAVTFSTSIVTPGYYQVYVWWPQTAPGAGQVDVRVHHGGGTTVTTVDQSILGGQWNSVGTYLMNTGSAAVDVADRQGTVAYADAVRFAYVGDSAPVLGIGATELPLANDGAPYTASLDVNGGVAPYTLSVSKGTLPAGISLDSATGVISGRPVYLGSFPFSVSVRDASGESATTDFTITVLQATTAVAPSALAPVIAHALRLDGRPSGAAPALSGLLSVITSMPEGEWSMVNLNHFSDVWTPDDLRPLYGWSNPPPSKIIEAWSSFAWDPNRGDLILFGGGHANYPGNDVYRWHGTTRLWERASLPSQITQDDLGNWMAIDGPDAAPIAAHTYDNNLFLPLIDRFIVLGGGAFNSGGAYLREVTPTTQRHTGPYLFDPSLANPNEVGGTTGSHVQRVAPHPEIIGGNMWQNRDIWKNIPGNPALPGGYVNSCTAYSAEGGRDVVYEAAIDAGGGTSLGLYKYTINSVSDPTQDTIQKVGAFWNGTSAATSCGYDPTDKVLLRIGTNQIPFVYWDMHNPGPGNRDSRMTPVDATGEFPALLSSGALNLANCGMDYDPTRNQFVMWCGDGRVWSIKPPATLSPNGWTITKQPAPLLATPNGDYGTGILGKWKYIDNLDVFMGLQDATQGNIWIYKPVGWKNPSGNLVPPPTVSLTTPANGTSFASGAPITISANAASPTASISEVDFYSGANKIGVATSPPYSYTWTQAPAGNFQVVAIAVDSIGQQTISAPINITVQPGPTGTVQLQDGVNGYALTQGTFLDSYNQGYVMGGQTFLRNLGAQYTDLIRFAIFTPEGGPLTPGATIQSATLSLYKYSYYSANYSLNRMLVNWSEAGATWLQANVGQSWNTIGAQGSGTDYGASPDATVTTGFNPGWVTFDVTAAIQSMSSGQANYGWRLVTLAGSDTQNLRYFYTNHYLANPAQRPILTITYSTAP
;
A
#
# COMPACT_ATOMS: atom_id res chain seq x y z
N MET A 1 -71.46 42.05 16.12
CA MET A 1 -71.16 42.13 17.57
C MET A 1 -69.69 42.46 17.71
N THR A 2 -69.37 43.63 18.28
CA THR A 2 -68.03 44.10 18.69
C THR A 2 -67.54 43.22 19.87
N LEU A 3 -66.27 42.95 20.20
CA LEU A 3 -64.95 43.63 20.18
C LEU A 3 -63.83 42.59 19.83
N ILE A 4 -62.72 42.88 19.11
CA ILE A 4 -61.51 43.71 19.36
C ILE A 4 -60.36 43.00 20.13
N ALA A 5 -59.14 43.17 19.57
CA ALA A 5 -57.76 43.09 20.12
C ALA A 5 -56.90 41.83 19.85
N SER A 6 -55.58 41.94 19.60
CA SER A 6 -54.78 42.98 18.90
C SER A 6 -53.37 42.45 18.59
N VAL A 7 -52.72 43.00 17.56
CA VAL A 7 -51.40 42.62 17.02
C VAL A 7 -50.23 43.10 17.88
N SER A 8 -49.08 42.43 17.76
CA SER A 8 -47.75 43.00 18.01
C SER A 8 -46.83 42.74 16.81
N ASP A 9 -46.52 43.78 16.05
CA ASP A 9 -45.49 43.82 15.00
C ASP A 9 -44.56 45.01 15.27
N ARG A 10 -43.25 44.78 15.16
CA ARG A 10 -42.17 45.76 15.04
C ARG A 10 -40.94 45.03 14.46
N THR A 11 -40.21 45.53 13.45
CA THR A 11 -40.38 46.70 12.55
C THR A 11 -39.39 46.47 11.38
N GLN A 12 -39.78 46.60 10.11
CA GLN A 12 -39.55 47.76 9.19
C GLN A 12 -38.06 48.06 8.83
N GLN A 13 -37.68 48.62 7.66
CA GLN A 13 -38.28 48.96 6.34
C GLN A 13 -37.09 49.14 5.34
N GLU A 14 -37.17 49.28 4.01
CA GLU A 14 -37.87 50.25 3.12
C GLU A 14 -37.95 49.64 1.68
N ALA A 15 -39.05 49.79 0.91
CA ALA A 15 -39.33 50.81 -0.13
C ALA A 15 -38.47 50.69 -1.44
N THR A 16 -38.93 50.88 -2.69
CA THR A 16 -40.19 51.45 -3.23
C THR A 16 -40.43 51.18 -4.75
N ARG A 17 -41.69 51.36 -5.21
CA ARG A 17 -42.18 51.87 -6.55
C ARG A 17 -42.24 51.01 -7.85
N GLY A 18 -43.42 51.08 -8.50
CA GLY A 18 -43.62 51.13 -9.98
C GLY A 18 -44.14 49.84 -10.65
N ALA A 19 -45.44 49.55 -10.80
CA ALA A 19 -46.45 50.15 -11.70
C ALA A 19 -46.56 49.51 -13.12
N GLU A 20 -47.71 48.85 -13.36
CA GLU A 20 -48.48 48.73 -14.64
C GLU A 20 -47.90 47.95 -15.84
N ALA A 21 -48.66 47.42 -16.82
CA ALA A 21 -50.04 46.89 -16.90
C ALA A 21 -50.27 46.23 -18.31
N VAL A 22 -51.47 45.70 -18.58
CA VAL A 22 -52.09 45.45 -19.93
C VAL A 22 -51.72 44.18 -20.74
N HIS A 23 -52.43 43.08 -20.45
CA HIS A 23 -53.38 42.36 -21.33
C HIS A 23 -53.34 42.41 -22.89
N ARG A 24 -53.59 41.22 -23.51
CA ARG A 24 -54.37 40.96 -24.77
C ARG A 24 -53.68 41.29 -26.12
N VAL A 25 -54.01 40.67 -27.29
CA VAL A 25 -55.15 39.83 -27.76
C VAL A 25 -54.73 39.00 -29.04
N PHE A 26 -55.13 37.71 -29.16
CA PHE A 26 -55.48 36.85 -30.35
C PHE A 26 -54.73 36.96 -31.74
N ARG A 27 -54.81 36.03 -32.74
CA ARG A 27 -55.85 35.03 -33.13
C ARG A 27 -55.42 33.99 -34.20
N SER A 28 -56.19 32.88 -34.30
CA SER A 28 -56.55 32.11 -35.54
C SER A 28 -55.53 31.06 -36.08
N VAL A 29 -55.82 29.96 -36.84
CA VAL A 29 -57.05 29.28 -37.40
C VAL A 29 -56.88 27.72 -37.43
N ASN A 30 -58.00 26.99 -37.26
CA ASN A 30 -58.48 25.64 -37.70
C ASN A 30 -57.68 24.76 -38.72
N PHE A 31 -57.64 23.40 -38.75
CA PHE A 31 -58.50 22.22 -38.40
C PHE A 31 -59.12 21.50 -39.63
N ILE A 32 -59.02 20.14 -39.71
CA ILE A 32 -59.92 19.19 -40.42
C ILE A 32 -59.61 17.71 -40.05
N SER A 33 -60.62 16.99 -39.49
CA SER A 33 -61.13 15.61 -39.77
C SER A 33 -60.20 14.35 -39.88
N CYS A 34 -60.61 13.09 -39.61
CA CYS A 34 -61.89 12.47 -39.19
C CYS A 34 -61.77 10.99 -38.69
N ARG A 35 -62.88 10.46 -38.12
CA ARG A 35 -63.35 9.04 -38.01
C ARG A 35 -63.02 8.16 -36.78
N VAL A 36 -63.88 7.13 -36.62
CA VAL A 36 -64.42 6.51 -35.38
C VAL A 36 -64.65 4.99 -35.60
N LEU A 37 -64.96 4.25 -34.53
CA LEU A 37 -65.28 2.80 -34.35
C LEU A 37 -64.03 1.92 -34.07
N SER A 38 -64.03 0.98 -33.12
CA SER A 38 -65.09 0.35 -32.29
C SER A 38 -64.56 0.06 -30.85
N LEU A 39 -65.31 0.05 -29.73
CA LEU A 39 -66.62 -0.51 -29.31
C LEU A 39 -66.56 -1.99 -28.82
N LEU A 40 -66.28 -2.19 -27.52
CA LEU A 40 -67.04 -2.97 -26.51
C LEU A 40 -66.24 -2.96 -25.17
N SER A 41 -66.69 -2.27 -24.11
CA SER A 41 -67.53 -2.79 -23.00
C SER A 41 -66.76 -3.66 -21.97
N LEU A 42 -66.88 -3.51 -20.65
CA LEU A 42 -67.99 -2.92 -19.87
C LEU A 42 -67.61 -2.68 -18.38
N LEU A 43 -68.10 -1.59 -17.75
CA LEU A 43 -68.34 -1.37 -16.28
C LEU A 43 -67.15 -1.54 -15.27
N LEU A 44 -67.05 -0.90 -14.09
CA LEU A 44 -67.60 0.29 -13.39
C LEU A 44 -66.77 0.38 -12.06
N VAL A 45 -66.28 1.50 -11.50
CA VAL A 45 -66.96 2.57 -10.73
C VAL A 45 -65.90 3.62 -10.29
N SER A 46 -66.24 4.91 -10.42
CA SER A 46 -65.90 6.13 -9.63
C SER A 46 -64.71 6.14 -8.66
N MET A 47 -63.72 7.03 -8.85
CA MET A 47 -63.70 8.50 -8.57
C MET A 47 -63.49 8.89 -7.10
N ILE A 48 -62.45 9.69 -6.84
CA ILE A 48 -62.54 11.15 -6.58
C ILE A 48 -61.12 11.75 -6.71
N LEU A 49 -60.97 12.81 -7.50
CA LEU A 49 -59.78 13.65 -7.56
C LEU A 49 -60.23 15.11 -7.65
N THR A 50 -59.83 15.92 -6.67
CA THR A 50 -59.90 17.40 -6.75
C THR A 50 -58.66 17.97 -6.10
N GLY A 51 -57.77 18.53 -6.91
CA GLY A 51 -56.60 19.27 -6.43
C GLY A 51 -56.86 20.77 -6.36
N PHE A 52 -55.94 21.49 -5.71
CA PHE A 52 -55.74 22.92 -5.90
C PHE A 52 -54.28 23.17 -6.30
N LEU A 53 -54.08 24.00 -7.33
CA LEU A 53 -52.78 24.37 -7.86
C LEU A 53 -52.23 25.62 -7.19
N ALA A 54 -50.95 25.60 -6.86
CA ALA A 54 -50.12 26.79 -6.69
C ALA A 54 -48.75 26.51 -7.33
N GLY A 55 -48.30 27.37 -8.25
CA GLY A 55 -46.93 27.31 -8.79
C GLY A 55 -45.94 27.99 -7.83
N CYS A 56 -44.62 27.90 -8.04
CA CYS A 56 -43.90 27.28 -9.16
C CYS A 56 -42.46 26.95 -8.71
N GLY A 57 -41.85 25.87 -9.21
CA GLY A 57 -40.42 25.56 -9.04
C GLY A 57 -40.13 24.17 -8.50
N GLY A 58 -39.38 23.38 -9.27
CA GLY A 58 -38.98 22.00 -8.93
C GLY A 58 -39.60 20.97 -9.87
N GLY A 59 -38.82 20.51 -10.86
CA GLY A 59 -39.21 19.38 -11.69
C GLY A 59 -39.10 18.07 -10.90
N SER A 60 -40.05 17.16 -11.11
CA SER A 60 -40.00 15.80 -10.58
C SER A 60 -40.29 14.81 -11.70
N ASP A 61 -39.34 13.91 -11.95
CA ASP A 61 -39.49 12.79 -12.87
C ASP A 61 -40.45 11.74 -12.32
N ALA A 62 -41.33 11.22 -13.17
CA ALA A 62 -41.99 9.92 -12.94
C ALA A 62 -42.55 9.31 -14.23
N SER A 63 -42.00 8.16 -14.59
CA SER A 63 -42.62 7.06 -15.36
C SER A 63 -43.17 7.31 -16.77
N GLY A 64 -42.58 6.59 -17.74
CA GLY A 64 -43.25 6.16 -18.97
C GLY A 64 -43.05 4.65 -19.18
N GLN A 65 -44.05 3.83 -18.83
CA GLN A 65 -44.12 2.45 -19.29
C GLN A 65 -44.66 2.43 -20.73
N SER A 66 -44.02 1.68 -21.63
CA SER A 66 -44.60 1.28 -22.91
C SER A 66 -44.86 -0.23 -22.91
N SER A 67 -46.09 -0.61 -23.23
CA SER A 67 -46.50 -2.02 -23.36
C SER A 67 -46.15 -2.54 -24.76
N ALA A 68 -45.22 -3.50 -24.84
CA ALA A 68 -44.90 -4.18 -26.08
C ALA A 68 -45.75 -5.45 -26.25
N THR A 69 -46.43 -5.58 -27.39
CA THR A 69 -47.07 -6.82 -27.83
C THR A 69 -46.28 -7.43 -29.00
N GLY A 70 -45.90 -8.71 -28.87
CA GLY A 70 -45.57 -9.56 -30.02
C GLY A 70 -44.10 -9.92 -30.29
N GLY A 71 -43.61 -10.95 -29.60
CA GLY A 71 -43.10 -12.15 -30.32
C GLY A 71 -41.67 -12.18 -30.86
N SER A 72 -40.68 -12.35 -29.98
CA SER A 72 -39.58 -13.33 -30.14
C SER A 72 -38.93 -13.58 -28.78
N PRO A 73 -38.37 -14.78 -28.49
CA PRO A 73 -37.87 -15.14 -27.17
C PRO A 73 -36.52 -14.46 -26.86
N GLY A 74 -36.56 -13.17 -26.58
CA GLY A 74 -35.43 -12.40 -26.04
C GLY A 74 -35.25 -12.62 -24.55
N VAL A 75 -34.00 -12.52 -24.10
CA VAL A 75 -33.59 -12.59 -22.69
C VAL A 75 -34.42 -11.62 -21.84
N THR A 76 -35.18 -12.15 -20.89
CA THR A 76 -36.02 -11.34 -19.99
C THR A 76 -35.17 -10.45 -19.09
N ALA A 77 -35.61 -9.21 -18.88
CA ALA A 77 -34.79 -8.14 -18.31
C ALA A 77 -34.22 -8.43 -16.90
N LEU A 78 -32.90 -8.57 -16.82
CA LEU A 78 -32.12 -8.40 -15.58
C LEU A 78 -31.92 -6.90 -15.30
N SER A 79 -32.97 -6.22 -14.83
CA SER A 79 -32.90 -4.77 -14.55
C SER A 79 -33.75 -4.36 -13.35
N ALA A 80 -33.39 -4.83 -12.16
CA ALA A 80 -34.00 -4.43 -10.89
C ALA A 80 -32.94 -4.01 -9.86
N ASN A 81 -32.10 -3.05 -10.24
CA ASN A 81 -31.29 -2.26 -9.31
C ASN A 81 -32.04 -0.96 -9.01
N ILE A 82 -32.32 -0.72 -7.73
CA ILE A 82 -33.01 0.49 -7.27
C ILE A 82 -32.07 1.22 -6.32
N VAL A 83 -31.66 2.43 -6.69
CA VAL A 83 -30.86 3.33 -5.83
C VAL A 83 -31.75 4.49 -5.40
N VAL A 84 -31.76 4.80 -4.10
CA VAL A 84 -32.47 5.96 -3.54
C VAL A 84 -31.45 6.81 -2.79
N THR A 85 -31.24 8.04 -3.26
CA THR A 85 -30.32 9.04 -2.71
C THR A 85 -31.06 10.08 -1.85
N ALA A 86 -30.35 10.79 -0.96
CA ALA A 86 -30.92 11.72 0.02
C ALA A 86 -31.54 12.99 -0.60
N ASP A 87 -31.29 13.25 -1.89
CA ASP A 87 -31.94 14.29 -2.69
C ASP A 87 -33.21 13.80 -3.43
N SER A 88 -33.55 12.51 -3.35
CA SER A 88 -34.80 11.95 -3.90
C SER A 88 -36.03 12.41 -3.12
N ASN A 89 -37.15 12.59 -3.83
CA ASN A 89 -38.47 12.82 -3.22
C ASN A 89 -39.03 11.60 -2.47
N GLN A 90 -38.35 10.46 -2.51
CA GLN A 90 -38.70 9.23 -1.80
C GLN A 90 -38.06 9.13 -0.40
N VAL A 91 -37.37 10.18 0.06
CA VAL A 91 -36.69 10.23 1.36
C VAL A 91 -37.47 11.09 2.35
N SER A 92 -37.58 10.61 3.59
CA SER A 92 -38.15 11.36 4.71
C SER A 92 -37.26 11.25 5.95
N SER A 93 -37.42 12.15 6.91
CA SER A 93 -36.59 12.18 8.12
C SER A 93 -37.41 12.54 9.36
N LYS A 94 -37.04 11.96 10.50
CA LYS A 94 -37.59 12.22 11.83
C LYS A 94 -36.43 12.55 12.77
N GLY A 95 -36.50 13.67 13.49
CA GLY A 95 -35.43 14.12 14.39
C GLY A 95 -34.63 15.30 13.83
N SER A 96 -33.48 15.59 14.45
CA SER A 96 -32.69 16.79 14.15
C SER A 96 -31.54 16.47 13.20
N PHE A 97 -31.66 16.90 11.94
CA PHE A 97 -30.62 16.74 10.92
C PHE A 97 -30.03 18.08 10.47
N ARG A 98 -28.74 18.06 10.12
CA ARG A 98 -28.04 19.17 9.47
C ARG A 98 -27.51 18.73 8.10
N PRO A 99 -27.50 19.64 7.10
CA PRO A 99 -26.79 19.45 5.84
C PRO A 99 -25.31 19.07 6.04
N ALA A 100 -24.84 18.07 5.31
CA ALA A 100 -23.45 17.71 5.16
C ALA A 100 -23.09 17.52 3.68
N THR A 101 -21.79 17.56 3.38
CA THR A 101 -21.24 17.34 2.02
C THR A 101 -20.89 15.87 1.82
N ALA A 102 -21.23 15.30 0.67
CA ALA A 102 -20.78 13.95 0.28
C ALA A 102 -20.83 13.74 -1.25
N TYR A 103 -20.66 12.47 -1.65
CA TYR A 103 -20.34 12.04 -3.01
C TYR A 103 -21.56 11.73 -3.89
N LEU A 104 -22.60 11.05 -3.38
CA LEU A 104 -23.69 10.57 -4.24
C LEU A 104 -24.79 11.63 -4.44
N SER A 105 -25.21 12.33 -3.38
CA SER A 105 -26.11 13.47 -3.53
C SER A 105 -25.38 14.66 -4.18
N ARG A 106 -25.81 15.10 -5.37
CA ARG A 106 -25.18 16.22 -6.12
C ARG A 106 -25.44 17.62 -5.51
N SER A 107 -26.06 17.66 -4.34
CA SER A 107 -26.28 18.85 -3.53
C SER A 107 -25.92 18.51 -2.07
N SER A 108 -25.74 19.51 -1.21
CA SER A 108 -25.35 19.35 0.19
C SER A 108 -26.47 18.78 1.09
N ARG A 109 -27.14 17.71 0.66
CA ARG A 109 -28.34 17.13 1.28
C ARG A 109 -28.08 15.84 2.06
N VAL A 110 -26.84 15.39 2.21
CA VAL A 110 -26.52 14.33 3.17
C VAL A 110 -26.96 14.75 4.56
N MET A 111 -27.76 13.90 5.18
CA MET A 111 -28.37 14.21 6.47
C MET A 111 -27.48 13.68 7.59
N LYS A 112 -26.84 14.62 8.30
CA LYS A 112 -26.06 14.37 9.51
C LYS A 112 -26.94 14.58 10.74
N SER A 113 -27.11 13.56 11.59
CA SER A 113 -27.94 13.67 12.80
C SER A 113 -27.29 14.50 13.91
N ALA A 114 -28.05 14.79 14.97
CA ALA A 114 -27.54 15.42 16.19
C ALA A 114 -26.85 14.43 17.15
N GLY A 115 -26.98 13.11 16.95
CA GLY A 115 -26.51 12.08 17.87
C GLY A 115 -27.39 11.91 19.11
N ASP A 116 -28.70 12.20 18.97
CA ASP A 116 -29.66 12.19 20.08
C ASP A 116 -30.29 10.81 20.35
N GLY A 117 -30.08 9.84 19.46
CA GLY A 117 -30.67 8.51 19.55
C GLY A 117 -32.16 8.49 19.23
N GLN A 118 -32.69 9.57 18.63
CA GLN A 118 -34.08 9.74 18.22
C GLN A 118 -34.20 10.06 16.72
N SER A 119 -33.08 10.21 16.02
CA SER A 119 -33.03 10.72 14.67
C SER A 119 -32.89 9.58 13.65
N ALA A 120 -33.78 9.55 12.65
CA ALA A 120 -33.79 8.54 11.59
C ALA A 120 -34.12 9.16 10.22
N VAL A 121 -33.48 8.64 9.17
CA VAL A 121 -33.78 8.92 7.76
C VAL A 121 -34.33 7.66 7.11
N THR A 122 -35.51 7.75 6.52
CA THR A 122 -36.20 6.65 5.84
C THR A 122 -36.14 6.86 4.33
N PHE A 123 -35.45 5.96 3.63
CA PHE A 123 -35.41 5.85 2.18
C PHE A 123 -36.49 4.86 1.73
N SER A 124 -37.50 5.33 0.98
CA SER A 124 -38.61 4.49 0.51
C SER A 124 -38.47 4.16 -0.97
N THR A 125 -39.02 3.03 -1.41
CA THR A 125 -39.15 2.69 -2.83
C THR A 125 -40.28 1.69 -3.08
N SER A 126 -40.50 1.32 -4.33
CA SER A 126 -41.46 0.28 -4.75
C SER A 126 -40.75 -0.85 -5.47
N ILE A 127 -40.86 -2.06 -4.93
CA ILE A 127 -40.38 -3.30 -5.52
C ILE A 127 -41.40 -3.78 -6.55
N VAL A 128 -40.96 -3.91 -7.81
CA VAL A 128 -41.82 -4.36 -8.93
C VAL A 128 -41.75 -5.88 -9.08
N THR A 129 -40.54 -6.45 -9.04
CA THR A 129 -40.29 -7.89 -9.10
C THR A 129 -40.13 -8.43 -7.68
N PRO A 130 -40.98 -9.36 -7.20
CA PRO A 130 -40.75 -10.00 -5.91
C PRO A 130 -39.54 -10.95 -6.01
N GLY A 131 -38.82 -11.16 -4.91
CA GLY A 131 -37.65 -12.04 -4.87
C GLY A 131 -36.58 -11.54 -3.90
N TYR A 132 -35.38 -12.11 -3.98
CA TYR A 132 -34.28 -11.75 -3.09
C TYR A 132 -33.54 -10.52 -3.61
N TYR A 133 -33.27 -9.60 -2.70
CA TYR A 133 -32.49 -8.39 -2.94
C TYR A 133 -31.37 -8.28 -1.91
N GLN A 134 -30.14 -8.04 -2.38
CA GLN A 134 -29.07 -7.59 -1.52
C GLN A 134 -29.19 -6.08 -1.31
N VAL A 135 -29.29 -5.67 -0.05
CA VAL A 135 -29.48 -4.27 0.33
C VAL A 135 -28.17 -3.69 0.83
N TYR A 136 -27.85 -2.50 0.36
CA TYR A 136 -26.65 -1.76 0.69
C TYR A 136 -27.00 -0.36 1.18
N VAL A 137 -26.16 0.20 2.04
CA VAL A 137 -26.19 1.62 2.41
C VAL A 137 -24.83 2.26 2.14
N TRP A 138 -24.85 3.56 1.86
CA TRP A 138 -23.66 4.36 1.55
C TRP A 138 -23.62 5.59 2.45
N TRP A 139 -22.44 5.91 2.98
CA TRP A 139 -22.16 7.11 3.77
C TRP A 139 -20.79 7.70 3.41
N PRO A 140 -20.51 8.98 3.77
CA PRO A 140 -19.31 9.68 3.32
C PRO A 140 -18.03 9.05 3.87
N GLN A 141 -16.96 9.02 3.05
CA GLN A 141 -15.61 8.59 3.44
C GLN A 141 -15.09 9.35 4.67
N THR A 142 -15.42 10.64 4.77
CA THR A 142 -15.14 11.47 5.93
C THR A 142 -16.44 11.75 6.69
N ALA A 143 -16.66 11.03 7.80
CA ALA A 143 -17.85 11.16 8.65
C ALA A 143 -17.51 11.57 10.12
N PRO A 144 -17.07 12.82 10.39
CA PRO A 144 -16.56 13.19 11.72
C PRO A 144 -17.62 13.13 12.83
N GLY A 145 -17.33 12.34 13.86
CA GLY A 145 -18.25 12.06 14.98
C GLY A 145 -19.28 10.96 14.71
N ALA A 146 -19.16 10.26 13.58
CA ALA A 146 -19.91 9.03 13.34
C ALA A 146 -19.41 7.87 14.21
N GLY A 147 -20.20 6.81 14.28
CA GLY A 147 -19.93 5.57 15.01
C GLY A 147 -20.98 4.53 14.67
N GLN A 148 -21.31 3.66 15.61
CA GLN A 148 -22.37 2.66 15.41
C GLN A 148 -23.77 3.28 15.26
N VAL A 149 -24.43 2.97 14.14
CA VAL A 149 -25.81 3.35 13.80
C VAL A 149 -26.66 2.11 13.56
N ASP A 150 -27.98 2.27 13.64
CA ASP A 150 -28.94 1.23 13.27
C ASP A 150 -29.39 1.43 11.82
N VAL A 151 -29.19 0.42 10.97
CA VAL A 151 -29.84 0.33 9.66
C VAL A 151 -31.03 -0.63 9.76
N ARG A 152 -32.23 -0.17 9.44
CA ARG A 152 -33.47 -0.97 9.55
C ARG A 152 -34.04 -1.24 8.17
N VAL A 153 -33.92 -2.47 7.69
CA VAL A 153 -34.44 -2.90 6.38
C VAL A 153 -35.86 -3.43 6.57
N HIS A 154 -36.83 -2.82 5.90
CA HIS A 154 -38.24 -3.23 5.90
C HIS A 154 -38.49 -4.13 4.67
N HIS A 155 -38.79 -5.40 4.91
CA HIS A 155 -38.91 -6.46 3.90
C HIS A 155 -40.14 -7.35 4.14
N GLY A 156 -40.33 -8.37 3.31
CA GLY A 156 -41.55 -9.19 3.31
C GLY A 156 -41.80 -9.97 4.61
N GLY A 157 -40.77 -10.19 5.43
CA GLY A 157 -40.85 -10.86 6.74
C GLY A 157 -40.93 -9.90 7.95
N GLY A 158 -40.97 -8.58 7.74
CA GLY A 158 -40.95 -7.57 8.79
C GLY A 158 -39.76 -6.61 8.68
N THR A 159 -39.24 -6.14 9.81
CA THR A 159 -38.09 -5.23 9.87
C THR A 159 -36.89 -5.94 10.48
N THR A 160 -35.78 -6.02 9.76
CA THR A 160 -34.48 -6.46 10.30
C THR A 160 -33.63 -5.25 10.64
N VAL A 161 -32.94 -5.28 11.78
CA VAL A 161 -32.01 -4.22 12.19
C VAL A 161 -30.58 -4.74 12.15
N THR A 162 -29.74 -4.12 11.33
CA THR A 162 -28.30 -4.36 11.22
C THR A 162 -27.57 -3.17 11.84
N THR A 163 -26.64 -3.42 12.76
CA THR A 163 -25.76 -2.34 13.27
C THR A 163 -24.64 -2.11 12.28
N VAL A 164 -24.32 -0.86 11.99
CA VAL A 164 -23.25 -0.49 11.06
C VAL A 164 -22.38 0.57 11.72
N ASP A 165 -21.05 0.43 11.67
CA ASP A 165 -20.15 1.48 12.16
C ASP A 165 -19.76 2.43 11.02
N GLN A 166 -20.29 3.66 11.08
CA GLN A 166 -20.04 4.68 10.08
C GLN A 166 -18.75 5.50 10.31
N SER A 167 -18.00 5.22 11.39
CA SER A 167 -16.66 5.79 11.58
C SER A 167 -15.59 5.15 10.67
N ILE A 168 -15.91 4.00 10.10
CA ILE A 168 -15.07 3.22 9.17
C ILE A 168 -15.83 3.02 7.85
N LEU A 169 -15.15 2.49 6.82
CA LEU A 169 -15.74 1.98 5.57
C LEU A 169 -16.66 2.95 4.79
N GLY A 170 -16.57 4.26 5.05
CA GLY A 170 -17.27 5.28 4.27
C GLY A 170 -16.68 5.42 2.86
N GLY A 171 -17.46 5.95 1.92
CA GLY A 171 -17.04 6.12 0.53
C GLY A 171 -17.47 4.99 -0.41
N GLN A 172 -17.94 3.86 0.13
CA GLN A 172 -18.31 2.65 -0.61
C GLN A 172 -19.70 2.11 -0.26
N TRP A 173 -20.22 1.20 -1.09
CA TRP A 173 -21.48 0.51 -0.84
C TRP A 173 -21.27 -0.60 0.19
N ASN A 174 -21.79 -0.42 1.39
CA ASN A 174 -21.68 -1.40 2.47
C ASN A 174 -22.95 -2.26 2.49
N SER A 175 -22.80 -3.58 2.34
CA SER A 175 -23.93 -4.51 2.38
C SER A 175 -24.48 -4.60 3.81
N VAL A 176 -25.81 -4.52 3.95
CA VAL A 176 -26.51 -4.78 5.21
C VAL A 176 -27.28 -6.10 5.20
N GLY A 177 -27.22 -6.84 4.09
CA GLY A 177 -27.66 -8.23 3.96
C GLY A 177 -28.53 -8.52 2.75
N THR A 178 -28.86 -9.80 2.56
CA THR A 178 -29.82 -10.26 1.54
C THR A 178 -31.19 -10.54 2.16
N TYR A 179 -32.24 -10.06 1.51
CA TYR A 179 -33.61 -10.01 2.03
C TYR A 179 -34.63 -10.43 0.98
N LEU A 180 -35.67 -11.17 1.39
CA LEU A 180 -36.82 -11.46 0.53
C LEU A 180 -37.76 -10.24 0.50
N MET A 181 -37.90 -9.63 -0.67
CA MET A 181 -38.76 -8.48 -0.92
C MET A 181 -40.03 -8.92 -1.67
N ASN A 182 -41.18 -8.45 -1.18
CA ASN A 182 -42.47 -8.62 -1.85
C ASN A 182 -42.74 -7.44 -2.80
N THR A 183 -43.57 -7.65 -3.83
CA THR A 183 -44.07 -6.55 -4.67
C THR A 183 -44.83 -5.52 -3.83
N GLY A 184 -44.51 -4.23 -4.01
CA GLY A 184 -45.09 -3.14 -3.23
C GLY A 184 -44.01 -2.26 -2.57
N SER A 185 -44.39 -1.51 -1.54
CA SER A 185 -43.48 -0.58 -0.85
C SER A 185 -42.41 -1.32 -0.04
N ALA A 186 -41.16 -0.88 -0.20
CA ALA A 186 -40.02 -1.27 0.64
C ALA A 186 -39.33 -0.01 1.19
N ALA A 187 -38.62 -0.14 2.31
CA ALA A 187 -37.91 0.98 2.92
C ALA A 187 -36.64 0.56 3.66
N VAL A 188 -35.71 1.49 3.83
CA VAL A 188 -34.54 1.37 4.70
C VAL A 188 -34.46 2.62 5.58
N ASP A 189 -34.43 2.42 6.91
CA ASP A 189 -34.09 3.50 7.84
C ASP A 189 -32.59 3.49 8.14
N VAL A 190 -31.97 4.66 8.20
CA VAL A 190 -30.64 4.88 8.80
C VAL A 190 -30.85 5.77 10.03
N ALA A 191 -30.57 5.25 11.22
CA ALA A 191 -30.93 5.89 12.49
C ALA A 191 -29.77 5.95 13.49
N ASP A 192 -29.68 7.05 14.21
CA ASP A 192 -28.61 7.27 15.18
C ASP A 192 -28.85 6.56 16.52
N ARG A 193 -27.75 6.37 17.25
CA ARG A 193 -27.75 5.97 18.67
C ARG A 193 -27.33 7.17 19.52
N GLN A 194 -27.71 7.13 20.80
CA GLN A 194 -27.41 8.21 21.74
C GLN A 194 -25.88 8.38 21.89
N GLY A 195 -25.36 9.55 21.52
CA GLY A 195 -23.93 9.87 21.57
C GLY A 195 -23.13 9.57 20.30
N THR A 196 -23.75 9.03 19.25
CA THR A 196 -23.11 8.73 17.95
C THR A 196 -23.86 9.43 16.83
N VAL A 197 -23.17 10.08 15.89
CA VAL A 197 -23.86 10.73 14.76
C VAL A 197 -24.11 9.76 13.61
N ALA A 198 -25.33 9.76 13.07
CA ALA A 198 -25.62 9.06 11.81
C ALA A 198 -25.48 9.99 10.61
N TYR A 199 -24.94 9.43 9.52
CA TYR A 199 -24.88 10.01 8.19
C TYR A 199 -25.73 9.17 7.23
N ALA A 200 -26.68 9.82 6.56
CA ALA A 200 -27.54 9.19 5.58
C ALA A 200 -27.42 9.91 4.22
N ASP A 201 -26.92 9.19 3.21
CA ASP A 201 -26.81 9.67 1.82
C ASP A 201 -27.56 8.75 0.84
N ALA A 202 -27.26 7.46 0.76
CA ALA A 202 -27.94 6.59 -0.21
C ALA A 202 -28.15 5.15 0.26
N VAL A 203 -29.18 4.50 -0.30
CA VAL A 203 -29.43 3.06 -0.17
C VAL A 203 -29.62 2.44 -1.55
N ARG A 204 -29.29 1.15 -1.67
CA ARG A 204 -29.45 0.39 -2.90
C ARG A 204 -30.05 -0.98 -2.63
N PHE A 205 -31.05 -1.35 -3.42
CA PHE A 205 -31.61 -2.69 -3.50
C PHE A 205 -31.15 -3.30 -4.83
N ALA A 206 -30.35 -4.37 -4.78
CA ALA A 206 -29.89 -5.10 -5.97
C ALA A 206 -30.56 -6.47 -6.03
N TYR A 207 -31.35 -6.74 -7.06
CA TYR A 207 -32.02 -8.04 -7.24
C TYR A 207 -31.01 -9.16 -7.50
N VAL A 208 -31.10 -10.26 -6.73
CA VAL A 208 -30.20 -11.41 -6.80
C VAL A 208 -30.89 -12.73 -7.19
N GLY A 209 -32.20 -12.72 -7.44
CA GLY A 209 -32.96 -13.85 -7.98
C GLY A 209 -34.20 -14.25 -7.17
N ASP A 210 -34.96 -15.24 -7.68
CA ASP A 210 -36.16 -15.76 -7.03
C ASP A 210 -35.88 -16.68 -5.82
N SER A 211 -34.62 -17.12 -5.68
CA SER A 211 -34.12 -17.97 -4.59
C SER A 211 -32.98 -17.27 -3.83
N ALA A 212 -32.83 -17.55 -2.53
CA ALA A 212 -31.71 -17.04 -1.75
C ALA A 212 -30.37 -17.50 -2.40
N PRO A 213 -29.40 -16.60 -2.62
CA PRO A 213 -28.09 -17.00 -3.12
C PRO A 213 -27.37 -17.87 -2.08
N VAL A 214 -26.42 -18.70 -2.52
CA VAL A 214 -25.62 -19.55 -1.62
C VAL A 214 -24.88 -18.67 -0.61
N LEU A 215 -25.01 -18.99 0.68
CA LEU A 215 -24.34 -18.28 1.76
C LEU A 215 -22.81 -18.44 1.66
N GLY A 216 -22.07 -17.36 1.84
CA GLY A 216 -20.61 -17.35 1.88
C GLY A 216 -20.05 -16.05 2.45
N ILE A 217 -18.72 -16.00 2.61
CA ILE A 217 -17.98 -14.78 2.95
C ILE A 217 -17.12 -14.44 1.73
N GLY A 218 -17.29 -13.23 1.18
CA GLY A 218 -16.70 -12.78 -0.08
C GLY A 218 -15.25 -12.31 0.02
N ALA A 219 -14.82 -11.87 1.21
CA ALA A 219 -13.41 -11.65 1.48
C ALA A 219 -12.68 -13.01 1.54
N THR A 220 -11.50 -13.10 0.92
CA THR A 220 -10.58 -14.25 1.02
C THR A 220 -9.17 -13.86 1.45
N GLU A 221 -8.85 -12.56 1.43
CA GLU A 221 -7.60 -11.98 1.92
C GLU A 221 -7.93 -10.81 2.85
N LEU A 222 -7.16 -10.64 3.92
CA LEU A 222 -7.29 -9.52 4.86
C LEU A 222 -6.07 -8.60 4.76
N PRO A 223 -6.20 -7.29 5.04
CA PRO A 223 -5.07 -6.38 5.06
C PRO A 223 -3.95 -6.86 6.00
N LEU A 224 -2.71 -6.50 5.66
CA LEU A 224 -1.57 -6.66 6.55
C LEU A 224 -1.78 -5.78 7.79
N ALA A 225 -1.39 -6.29 8.95
CA ALA A 225 -1.39 -5.54 10.20
C ALA A 225 0.04 -5.15 10.56
N ASN A 226 0.23 -4.04 11.27
CA ASN A 226 1.53 -3.63 11.80
C ASN A 226 1.50 -3.68 13.34
N ASP A 227 2.59 -4.13 13.95
CA ASP A 227 2.70 -4.28 15.41
C ASP A 227 2.35 -2.98 16.17
N GLY A 228 1.47 -3.08 17.17
CA GLY A 228 0.96 -1.96 17.96
C GLY A 228 0.08 -0.95 17.20
N ALA A 229 -0.01 -1.01 15.87
CA ALA A 229 -0.81 -0.09 15.06
C ALA A 229 -2.32 -0.43 15.16
N PRO A 230 -3.23 0.54 14.95
CA PRO A 230 -4.66 0.23 14.79
C PRO A 230 -4.85 -0.67 13.56
N TYR A 231 -5.66 -1.71 13.72
CA TYR A 231 -6.06 -2.61 12.64
C TYR A 231 -7.58 -2.61 12.49
N THR A 232 -8.06 -2.60 11.25
CA THR A 232 -9.47 -2.79 10.91
C THR A 232 -9.61 -3.49 9.56
N ALA A 233 -10.55 -4.42 9.47
CA ALA A 233 -10.94 -5.14 8.26
C ALA A 233 -12.41 -5.56 8.38
N SER A 234 -13.07 -5.88 7.26
CA SER A 234 -14.47 -6.32 7.24
C SER A 234 -14.64 -7.64 6.49
N LEU A 235 -15.58 -8.45 6.94
CA LEU A 235 -15.97 -9.70 6.30
C LEU A 235 -17.32 -9.53 5.59
N ASP A 236 -17.28 -9.30 4.28
CA ASP A 236 -18.50 -9.18 3.49
C ASP A 236 -19.22 -10.53 3.38
N VAL A 237 -20.39 -10.64 4.03
CA VAL A 237 -21.26 -11.82 3.89
C VAL A 237 -22.11 -11.66 2.63
N ASN A 238 -22.08 -12.68 1.77
CA ASN A 238 -22.84 -12.76 0.54
C ASN A 238 -23.84 -13.92 0.60
N GLY A 239 -25.02 -13.74 -0.01
CA GLY A 239 -26.07 -14.75 -0.02
C GLY A 239 -26.71 -15.04 1.34
N GLY A 240 -27.40 -16.18 1.43
CA GLY A 240 -28.26 -16.52 2.56
C GLY A 240 -29.37 -15.51 2.81
N VAL A 241 -29.88 -15.50 4.04
CA VAL A 241 -30.92 -14.56 4.51
C VAL A 241 -30.46 -13.87 5.80
N ALA A 242 -30.42 -12.54 5.79
CA ALA A 242 -30.03 -11.74 6.95
C ALA A 242 -31.09 -11.77 8.09
N PRO A 243 -30.72 -11.57 9.37
CA PRO A 243 -29.37 -11.24 9.87
C PRO A 243 -28.41 -12.43 9.89
N TYR A 244 -27.12 -12.12 9.95
CA TYR A 244 -26.04 -13.10 10.04
C TYR A 244 -25.43 -13.14 11.45
N THR A 245 -24.76 -14.24 11.77
CA THR A 245 -23.90 -14.37 12.97
C THR A 245 -22.57 -14.99 12.55
N LEU A 246 -21.48 -14.26 12.79
CA LEU A 246 -20.12 -14.69 12.49
C LEU A 246 -19.40 -15.16 13.76
N SER A 247 -18.52 -16.15 13.63
CA SER A 247 -17.70 -16.66 14.73
C SER A 247 -16.39 -17.23 14.21
N VAL A 248 -15.31 -17.09 14.97
CA VAL A 248 -14.05 -17.79 14.68
C VAL A 248 -14.26 -19.27 15.02
N SER A 249 -14.35 -20.12 14.00
CA SER A 249 -14.64 -21.55 14.13
C SER A 249 -13.39 -22.42 14.29
N LYS A 250 -12.21 -21.89 13.93
CA LYS A 250 -10.92 -22.57 14.04
C LYS A 250 -9.78 -21.54 14.06
N GLY A 251 -8.68 -21.87 14.74
CA GLY A 251 -7.55 -20.94 14.91
C GLY A 251 -7.87 -19.81 15.91
N THR A 252 -7.04 -18.78 15.90
CA THR A 252 -7.20 -17.59 16.76
C THR A 252 -6.76 -16.34 16.01
N LEU A 253 -7.48 -15.24 16.19
CA LEU A 253 -7.04 -13.92 15.77
C LEU A 253 -5.72 -13.53 16.48
N PRO A 254 -4.91 -12.61 15.91
CA PRO A 254 -3.74 -12.07 16.60
C PRO A 254 -4.12 -11.50 17.98
N ALA A 255 -3.24 -11.61 18.97
CA ALA A 255 -3.51 -11.06 20.29
C ALA A 255 -3.76 -9.55 20.19
N GLY A 256 -4.86 -9.08 20.78
CA GLY A 256 -5.32 -7.69 20.70
C GLY A 256 -6.22 -7.36 19.50
N ILE A 257 -6.55 -8.35 18.66
CA ILE A 257 -7.56 -8.27 17.59
C ILE A 257 -8.82 -9.06 17.98
N SER A 258 -10.00 -8.55 17.62
CA SER A 258 -11.30 -9.19 17.85
C SER A 258 -12.22 -9.08 16.62
N LEU A 259 -13.06 -10.11 16.41
CA LEU A 259 -14.14 -10.12 15.43
C LEU A 259 -15.46 -9.73 16.11
N ASP A 260 -16.17 -8.74 15.57
CA ASP A 260 -17.57 -8.48 15.89
C ASP A 260 -18.46 -9.52 15.19
N SER A 261 -19.17 -10.32 16.00
CA SER A 261 -20.01 -11.42 15.54
C SER A 261 -21.27 -10.98 14.78
N ALA A 262 -21.68 -9.72 14.86
CA ALA A 262 -22.87 -9.19 14.19
C ALA A 262 -22.54 -8.39 12.93
N THR A 263 -21.43 -7.66 12.93
CA THR A 263 -21.04 -6.79 11.81
C THR A 263 -20.00 -7.40 10.87
N GLY A 264 -19.28 -8.44 11.31
CA GLY A 264 -18.17 -9.02 10.55
C GLY A 264 -16.88 -8.19 10.57
N VAL A 265 -16.87 -7.07 11.31
CA VAL A 265 -15.68 -6.21 11.44
C VAL A 265 -14.65 -6.87 12.35
N ILE A 266 -13.43 -7.01 11.86
CA ILE A 266 -12.26 -7.44 12.62
C ILE A 266 -11.46 -6.18 12.97
N SER A 267 -11.26 -5.89 14.25
CA SER A 267 -10.53 -4.69 14.67
C SER A 267 -9.74 -4.87 15.96
N GLY A 268 -8.77 -3.97 16.20
CA GLY A 268 -8.00 -3.91 17.43
C GLY A 268 -6.60 -3.33 17.23
N ARG A 269 -5.62 -3.81 18.01
CA ARG A 269 -4.19 -3.58 17.81
C ARG A 269 -3.44 -4.90 18.00
N PRO A 270 -2.72 -5.43 17.01
CA PRO A 270 -1.97 -6.66 17.20
C PRO A 270 -0.77 -6.38 18.12
N VAL A 271 -0.42 -7.35 18.97
CA VAL A 271 0.69 -7.21 19.95
C VAL A 271 1.82 -8.21 19.69
N TYR A 272 1.71 -9.03 18.64
CA TYR A 272 2.73 -10.02 18.27
C TYR A 272 2.87 -10.13 16.75
N LEU A 273 4.11 -10.20 16.28
CA LEU A 273 4.48 -10.45 14.88
C LEU A 273 4.12 -11.87 14.45
N GLY A 274 3.90 -12.05 13.14
CA GLY A 274 3.73 -13.36 12.52
C GLY A 274 2.45 -13.48 11.68
N SER A 275 2.20 -14.68 11.17
CA SER A 275 1.02 -14.98 10.36
C SER A 275 0.02 -15.81 11.16
N PHE A 276 -1.21 -15.31 11.27
CA PHE A 276 -2.27 -15.85 12.13
C PHE A 276 -3.42 -16.36 11.26
N PRO A 277 -3.41 -17.64 10.85
CA PRO A 277 -4.50 -18.26 10.11
C PRO A 277 -5.66 -18.64 11.06
N PHE A 278 -6.90 -18.36 10.62
CA PHE A 278 -8.12 -18.67 11.34
C PHE A 278 -9.29 -18.88 10.36
N SER A 279 -10.27 -19.67 10.74
CA SER A 279 -11.50 -19.88 9.96
C SER A 279 -12.63 -19.09 10.59
N VAL A 280 -13.45 -18.42 9.78
CA VAL A 280 -14.69 -17.78 10.23
C VAL A 280 -15.88 -18.53 9.67
N SER A 281 -16.76 -18.99 10.55
CA SER A 281 -18.07 -19.50 10.19
C SER A 281 -19.08 -18.36 10.24
N VAL A 282 -19.83 -18.17 9.15
CA VAL A 282 -21.05 -17.38 9.12
C VAL A 282 -22.26 -18.31 9.17
N ARG A 283 -23.28 -17.93 9.93
CA ARG A 283 -24.60 -18.56 9.96
C ARG A 283 -25.68 -17.52 9.67
N ASP A 284 -26.68 -17.90 8.88
CA ASP A 284 -27.77 -17.00 8.48
C ASP A 284 -29.08 -17.24 9.28
N ALA A 285 -30.10 -16.43 8.99
CA ALA A 285 -31.40 -16.51 9.65
C ALA A 285 -32.24 -17.74 9.27
N SER A 286 -31.97 -18.36 8.11
CA SER A 286 -32.59 -19.63 7.70
C SER A 286 -31.96 -20.84 8.41
N GLY A 287 -30.74 -20.66 8.93
CA GLY A 287 -29.98 -21.63 9.70
C GLY A 287 -28.84 -22.28 8.93
N GLU A 288 -28.69 -21.93 7.65
CA GLU A 288 -27.57 -22.32 6.79
C GLU A 288 -26.24 -21.75 7.31
N SER A 289 -25.13 -22.40 6.97
CA SER A 289 -23.81 -21.98 7.45
C SER A 289 -22.72 -22.21 6.40
N ALA A 290 -21.80 -21.25 6.30
CA ALA A 290 -20.63 -21.29 5.44
C ALA A 290 -19.38 -20.98 6.27
N THR A 291 -18.21 -21.47 5.84
CA THR A 291 -16.93 -21.19 6.50
C THR A 291 -15.89 -20.81 5.46
N THR A 292 -15.17 -19.73 5.73
CA THR A 292 -14.05 -19.25 4.91
C THR A 292 -12.80 -19.16 5.78
N ASP A 293 -11.66 -19.56 5.22
CA ASP A 293 -10.35 -19.45 5.86
C ASP A 293 -9.73 -18.09 5.58
N PHE A 294 -9.12 -17.51 6.60
CA PHE A 294 -8.49 -16.19 6.61
C PHE A 294 -7.10 -16.24 7.21
N THR A 295 -6.31 -15.22 6.95
CA THR A 295 -5.00 -15.02 7.60
C THR A 295 -4.77 -13.54 7.81
N ILE A 296 -4.40 -13.15 9.03
CA ILE A 296 -3.84 -11.82 9.31
C ILE A 296 -2.35 -11.99 9.49
N THR A 297 -1.56 -11.27 8.70
CA THR A 297 -0.11 -11.21 8.90
C THR A 297 0.25 -9.90 9.57
N VAL A 298 0.81 -9.99 10.78
CA VAL A 298 1.32 -8.87 11.56
C VAL A 298 2.80 -8.71 11.24
N LEU A 299 3.14 -7.62 10.54
CA LEU A 299 4.50 -7.21 10.25
C LEU A 299 5.05 -6.30 11.35
N GLN A 300 6.38 -6.21 11.42
CA GLN A 300 7.04 -5.31 12.34
C GLN A 300 6.76 -3.87 11.91
N ALA A 301 6.23 -3.05 12.83
CA ALA A 301 6.15 -1.62 12.60
C ALA A 301 7.56 -1.08 12.32
N THR A 302 7.76 -0.49 11.15
CA THR A 302 9.06 0.03 10.71
C THR A 302 9.43 1.29 11.49
N THR A 303 9.93 1.11 12.71
CA THR A 303 10.72 2.14 13.38
C THR A 303 11.96 2.39 12.54
N ALA A 304 12.14 3.61 12.04
CA ALA A 304 13.32 3.97 11.28
C ALA A 304 14.59 3.74 12.12
N VAL A 305 15.42 2.79 11.67
CA VAL A 305 16.76 2.55 12.20
C VAL A 305 17.72 2.69 11.03
N ALA A 306 18.70 3.57 11.17
CA ALA A 306 19.68 3.86 10.12
C ALA A 306 20.49 2.60 9.77
N PRO A 307 20.65 2.25 8.48
CA PRO A 307 21.43 1.09 8.07
C PRO A 307 22.93 1.37 8.21
N SER A 308 23.65 0.49 8.92
CA SER A 308 25.12 0.51 8.91
C SER A 308 25.62 -0.03 7.57
N ALA A 309 26.48 0.73 6.88
CA ALA A 309 27.08 0.32 5.62
C ALA A 309 27.92 -0.96 5.74
N LEU A 310 27.73 -1.92 4.83
CA LEU A 310 28.77 -2.75 4.19
C LEU A 310 28.15 -3.83 3.26
N ALA A 311 28.08 -3.56 1.95
CA ALA A 311 28.30 -4.53 0.86
C ALA A 311 27.98 -3.93 -0.55
N PRO A 312 28.98 -3.49 -1.33
CA PRO A 312 28.87 -3.39 -2.79
C PRO A 312 29.39 -4.67 -3.48
N VAL A 313 29.09 -4.81 -4.79
CA VAL A 313 29.51 -5.90 -5.71
C VAL A 313 28.73 -7.21 -5.44
N ILE A 314 27.73 -7.61 -6.24
CA ILE A 314 27.73 -7.82 -7.70
C ILE A 314 26.40 -7.35 -8.32
N ALA A 315 26.44 -6.38 -9.23
CA ALA A 315 25.30 -5.98 -10.05
C ALA A 315 25.62 -6.25 -11.53
N HIS A 316 25.03 -7.31 -12.11
CA HIS A 316 24.82 -7.58 -13.55
C HIS A 316 24.34 -9.04 -13.75
N ALA A 317 23.17 -9.41 -13.20
CA ALA A 317 22.45 -10.64 -13.57
C ALA A 317 21.03 -10.76 -12.97
N LEU A 318 20.82 -10.28 -11.74
CA LEU A 318 19.54 -10.39 -11.04
C LEU A 318 18.79 -9.07 -10.97
N ARG A 319 17.48 -9.13 -11.19
CA ARG A 319 16.51 -8.10 -10.77
C ARG A 319 16.45 -8.08 -9.23
N LEU A 320 16.02 -6.96 -8.64
CA LEU A 320 15.84 -6.81 -7.19
C LEU A 320 14.78 -7.77 -6.57
N ASP A 321 13.96 -8.44 -7.41
CA ASP A 321 13.03 -9.51 -7.00
C ASP A 321 13.62 -10.93 -7.10
N GLY A 322 14.91 -11.05 -7.43
CA GLY A 322 15.61 -12.33 -7.59
C GLY A 322 15.29 -13.09 -8.88
N ARG A 323 14.43 -12.57 -9.77
CA ARG A 323 14.01 -13.29 -10.98
C ARG A 323 14.97 -13.10 -12.17
N PRO A 324 15.06 -14.09 -13.08
CA PRO A 324 15.73 -13.92 -14.37
C PRO A 324 15.08 -12.81 -15.21
N SER A 325 15.89 -12.10 -15.98
CA SER A 325 15.38 -11.17 -16.99
C SER A 325 14.48 -11.89 -17.99
N GLY A 326 13.30 -11.33 -18.26
CA GLY A 326 12.31 -11.88 -19.20
C GLY A 326 11.27 -12.85 -18.62
N ALA A 327 11.33 -13.20 -17.32
CA ALA A 327 10.21 -13.87 -16.66
C ALA A 327 9.03 -12.90 -16.49
N ALA A 328 7.82 -13.35 -16.81
CA ALA A 328 6.59 -12.60 -16.61
C ALA A 328 6.30 -12.38 -15.11
N PRO A 329 5.69 -11.25 -14.72
CA PRO A 329 5.42 -10.96 -13.32
C PRO A 329 4.35 -11.89 -12.75
N ALA A 330 4.56 -12.34 -11.50
CA ALA A 330 3.63 -13.23 -10.80
C ALA A 330 2.39 -12.47 -10.28
N LEU A 331 1.51 -12.08 -11.19
CA LEU A 331 0.28 -11.33 -10.90
C LEU A 331 -0.89 -12.21 -10.43
N SER A 332 -0.63 -13.41 -9.91
CA SER A 332 -1.67 -14.39 -9.54
C SER A 332 -2.65 -13.88 -8.48
N GLY A 333 -2.17 -13.11 -7.49
CA GLY A 333 -3.02 -12.49 -6.46
C GLY A 333 -3.89 -11.32 -6.97
N LEU A 334 -3.48 -10.66 -8.06
CA LEU A 334 -4.32 -9.63 -8.71
C LEU A 334 -5.30 -10.29 -9.71
N LEU A 335 -4.86 -11.32 -10.40
CA LEU A 335 -5.67 -12.08 -11.34
C LEU A 335 -6.76 -12.91 -10.64
N SER A 336 -6.55 -13.38 -9.41
CA SER A 336 -7.60 -14.04 -8.61
C SER A 336 -8.77 -13.09 -8.33
N VAL A 337 -8.47 -11.86 -7.90
CA VAL A 337 -9.46 -10.78 -7.73
C VAL A 337 -10.21 -10.54 -9.04
N ILE A 338 -9.48 -10.30 -10.14
CA ILE A 338 -10.08 -10.05 -11.47
C ILE A 338 -10.94 -11.23 -11.93
N THR A 339 -10.51 -12.46 -11.69
CA THR A 339 -11.28 -13.66 -12.08
C THR A 339 -12.59 -13.73 -11.30
N SER A 340 -12.60 -13.38 -10.02
CA SER A 340 -13.80 -13.36 -9.17
C SER A 340 -14.77 -12.20 -9.44
N MET A 341 -14.28 -11.07 -9.97
CA MET A 341 -15.13 -9.93 -10.32
C MET A 341 -16.15 -10.29 -11.41
N PRO A 342 -17.42 -9.85 -11.32
CA PRO A 342 -18.32 -9.84 -12.46
C PRO A 342 -17.81 -8.91 -13.57
N GLU A 343 -18.27 -9.12 -14.80
CA GLU A 343 -17.95 -8.23 -15.91
C GLU A 343 -18.75 -6.92 -15.83
N GLY A 344 -18.13 -5.81 -16.22
CA GLY A 344 -18.67 -4.46 -16.05
C GLY A 344 -18.45 -3.87 -14.66
N GLU A 345 -17.70 -4.55 -13.78
CA GLU A 345 -17.51 -4.15 -12.39
C GLU A 345 -16.15 -3.50 -12.09
N TRP A 346 -16.14 -2.82 -10.95
CA TRP A 346 -14.99 -2.16 -10.35
C TRP A 346 -14.50 -2.88 -9.09
N SER A 347 -13.20 -2.82 -8.83
CA SER A 347 -12.59 -3.24 -7.57
C SER A 347 -11.41 -2.33 -7.23
N MET A 348 -11.32 -1.88 -5.97
CA MET A 348 -10.13 -1.19 -5.44
C MET A 348 -9.13 -2.27 -5.01
N VAL A 349 -7.89 -2.20 -5.50
CA VAL A 349 -6.94 -3.29 -5.38
C VAL A 349 -5.71 -2.99 -4.53
N ASN A 350 -5.41 -1.74 -4.17
CA ASN A 350 -4.29 -1.42 -3.27
C ASN A 350 -4.56 -1.89 -1.82
N LEU A 351 -3.53 -2.40 -1.15
CA LEU A 351 -3.58 -2.91 0.23
C LEU A 351 -2.96 -1.96 1.27
N ASN A 352 -2.29 -0.89 0.83
CA ASN A 352 -1.86 0.25 1.61
C ASN A 352 -2.20 1.54 0.84
N HIS A 353 -1.99 2.70 1.47
CA HIS A 353 -2.17 4.00 0.83
C HIS A 353 -0.85 4.55 0.30
N PHE A 354 -0.92 5.34 -0.78
CA PHE A 354 0.18 6.15 -1.28
C PHE A 354 0.78 7.08 -0.20
N SER A 355 -0.07 7.64 0.67
CA SER A 355 0.36 8.44 1.83
C SER A 355 1.28 7.70 2.80
N ASP A 356 1.17 6.37 2.89
CA ASP A 356 1.94 5.55 3.85
C ASP A 356 3.41 5.42 3.43
N VAL A 357 3.72 5.66 2.15
CA VAL A 357 5.06 5.58 1.56
C VAL A 357 5.60 6.93 1.08
N TRP A 358 4.87 8.02 1.35
CA TRP A 358 5.27 9.40 1.04
C TRP A 358 6.67 9.73 1.58
N THR A 359 7.49 10.46 0.81
CA THR A 359 8.85 10.86 1.22
C THR A 359 8.82 11.60 2.56
N PRO A 360 9.52 11.16 3.62
CA PRO A 360 9.53 11.79 4.94
C PRO A 360 9.86 13.28 4.90
N ASP A 361 9.30 14.03 5.87
CA ASP A 361 9.34 15.49 5.94
C ASP A 361 10.75 16.11 5.89
N ASP A 362 11.74 15.41 6.44
CA ASP A 362 13.17 15.73 6.47
C ASP A 362 13.92 15.33 5.18
N LEU A 363 13.37 14.39 4.41
CA LEU A 363 13.90 13.91 3.13
C LEU A 363 13.29 14.63 1.90
N ARG A 364 12.38 15.59 2.09
CA ARG A 364 11.81 16.41 1.01
C ARG A 364 12.66 17.68 0.76
N PRO A 365 12.88 18.08 -0.51
CA PRO A 365 13.69 19.25 -0.83
C PRO A 365 12.86 20.53 -0.69
N LEU A 366 13.03 21.27 0.40
CA LEU A 366 12.27 22.49 0.68
C LEU A 366 13.09 23.75 0.40
N TYR A 367 12.63 24.58 -0.54
CA TYR A 367 13.24 25.90 -0.81
C TYR A 367 12.39 27.03 -0.22
N GLY A 368 12.37 27.16 1.11
CA GLY A 368 11.68 28.26 1.80
C GLY A 368 10.15 28.14 1.91
N TRP A 369 9.59 26.94 1.76
CA TRP A 369 8.13 26.68 1.75
C TRP A 369 7.67 25.77 2.90
N SER A 370 6.37 25.80 3.17
CA SER A 370 5.67 24.82 4.01
C SER A 370 5.68 23.43 3.38
N ASN A 371 5.75 22.38 4.21
CA ASN A 371 5.93 21.01 3.74
C ASN A 371 4.70 20.49 2.94
N PRO A 372 4.84 20.08 1.67
CA PRO A 372 3.70 19.69 0.84
C PRO A 372 3.16 18.28 1.18
N PRO A 373 1.82 18.07 1.12
CA PRO A 373 1.21 16.76 1.30
C PRO A 373 1.34 15.89 0.03
N PRO A 374 1.18 14.55 0.14
CA PRO A 374 1.26 13.61 -0.99
C PRO A 374 0.30 13.95 -2.15
N SER A 375 -0.82 14.61 -1.84
CA SER A 375 -1.81 15.06 -2.82
C SER A 375 -1.23 15.90 -3.95
N LYS A 376 -0.08 16.55 -3.71
CA LYS A 376 0.63 17.39 -4.68
C LYS A 376 1.43 16.65 -5.74
N ILE A 377 1.43 15.31 -5.75
CA ILE A 377 1.80 14.55 -6.96
C ILE A 377 0.56 14.21 -7.79
N ILE A 378 -0.48 13.61 -7.19
CA ILE A 378 -1.63 13.06 -7.94
C ILE A 378 -2.59 14.16 -8.45
N GLU A 379 -2.77 15.27 -7.70
CA GLU A 379 -3.56 16.43 -8.17
C GLU A 379 -2.88 17.23 -9.28
N ALA A 380 -1.56 17.07 -9.48
CA ALA A 380 -0.74 18.02 -10.23
C ALA A 380 -0.75 17.82 -11.75
N TRP A 381 -1.93 17.58 -12.35
CA TRP A 381 -2.08 17.23 -13.77
C TRP A 381 -1.08 16.14 -14.17
N SER A 382 -0.98 15.07 -13.38
CA SER A 382 -0.03 13.97 -13.56
C SER A 382 -0.70 12.73 -14.13
N SER A 383 0.08 11.95 -14.90
CA SER A 383 -0.26 10.60 -15.40
C SER A 383 0.54 9.52 -14.69
N PHE A 384 0.13 8.25 -14.86
CA PHE A 384 0.96 7.09 -14.53
C PHE A 384 1.29 6.29 -15.78
N ALA A 385 2.25 5.38 -15.68
CA ALA A 385 2.51 4.35 -16.67
C ALA A 385 2.43 2.94 -16.06
N TRP A 386 2.14 1.93 -16.87
CA TRP A 386 2.19 0.52 -16.46
C TRP A 386 3.42 -0.17 -17.03
N ASP A 387 4.23 -0.77 -16.17
CA ASP A 387 5.36 -1.64 -16.49
C ASP A 387 4.87 -3.10 -16.56
N PRO A 388 4.64 -3.68 -17.75
CA PRO A 388 4.22 -5.07 -17.89
C PRO A 388 5.35 -6.09 -17.63
N ASN A 389 6.62 -5.64 -17.60
CA ASN A 389 7.79 -6.49 -17.36
C ASN A 389 7.98 -6.82 -15.87
N ARG A 390 7.53 -5.93 -14.98
CA ARG A 390 7.53 -6.08 -13.51
C ARG A 390 6.12 -6.24 -12.91
N GLY A 391 5.09 -5.80 -13.63
CA GLY A 391 3.72 -5.74 -13.15
C GLY A 391 3.50 -4.57 -12.20
N ASP A 392 4.13 -3.43 -12.47
CA ASP A 392 4.16 -2.26 -11.59
C ASP A 392 3.48 -1.05 -12.28
N LEU A 393 2.65 -0.30 -11.55
CA LEU A 393 2.27 1.06 -11.95
C LEU A 393 3.36 2.02 -11.48
N ILE A 394 3.82 2.96 -12.32
CA ILE A 394 4.85 3.95 -12.01
C ILE A 394 4.26 5.36 -12.09
N LEU A 395 4.50 6.18 -11.05
CA LEU A 395 3.95 7.52 -10.88
C LEU A 395 5.07 8.57 -10.66
N PHE A 396 4.96 9.70 -11.37
CA PHE A 396 5.87 10.85 -11.30
C PHE A 396 5.15 12.15 -11.71
N GLY A 397 5.35 13.25 -10.97
CA GLY A 397 4.75 14.57 -11.27
C GLY A 397 4.89 15.59 -10.12
N GLY A 398 4.25 16.77 -10.24
CA GLY A 398 4.09 17.73 -9.12
C GLY A 398 4.19 19.24 -9.40
N GLY A 399 4.56 19.63 -10.63
CA GLY A 399 5.16 20.95 -10.95
C GLY A 399 4.53 22.24 -10.38
N HIS A 400 3.22 22.51 -10.57
CA HIS A 400 2.55 23.72 -10.06
C HIS A 400 1.78 23.48 -8.75
N ALA A 401 1.79 22.25 -8.23
CA ALA A 401 1.15 21.90 -6.96
C ALA A 401 2.05 22.24 -5.75
N ASN A 402 3.04 23.11 -5.94
CA ASN A 402 4.10 23.45 -4.99
C ASN A 402 4.95 22.23 -4.55
N TYR A 403 5.05 21.19 -5.39
CA TYR A 403 5.94 20.06 -5.15
C TYR A 403 7.22 20.14 -6.01
N PRO A 404 8.40 20.44 -5.41
CA PRO A 404 9.65 20.60 -6.13
C PRO A 404 10.48 19.33 -6.33
N GLY A 405 10.08 18.19 -5.75
CA GLY A 405 10.86 16.96 -5.80
C GLY A 405 10.96 16.35 -7.21
N ASN A 406 11.57 15.17 -7.31
CA ASN A 406 11.58 14.35 -8.52
C ASN A 406 11.60 12.84 -8.20
N ASP A 407 11.10 12.50 -7.01
CA ASP A 407 10.88 11.13 -6.57
C ASP A 407 9.85 10.42 -7.45
N VAL A 408 10.13 9.14 -7.66
CA VAL A 408 9.28 8.21 -8.38
C VAL A 408 8.64 7.29 -7.34
N TYR A 409 7.38 6.97 -7.57
CA TYR A 409 6.63 6.00 -6.77
C TYR A 409 6.17 4.87 -7.66
N ARG A 410 5.97 3.68 -7.07
CA ARG A 410 5.35 2.56 -7.78
C ARG A 410 4.34 1.82 -6.94
N TRP A 411 3.33 1.26 -7.59
CA TRP A 411 2.41 0.31 -7.00
C TRP A 411 2.63 -1.05 -7.64
N HIS A 412 2.95 -2.04 -6.83
CA HIS A 412 3.21 -3.40 -7.27
C HIS A 412 1.91 -4.17 -7.47
N GLY A 413 1.61 -4.61 -8.70
CA GLY A 413 0.49 -5.53 -8.95
C GLY A 413 0.71 -6.93 -8.35
N THR A 414 1.96 -7.29 -8.04
CA THR A 414 2.32 -8.60 -7.46
C THR A 414 2.04 -8.70 -5.95
N THR A 415 2.31 -7.63 -5.19
CA THR A 415 2.06 -7.54 -3.74
C THR A 415 0.84 -6.68 -3.39
N ARG A 416 0.32 -5.95 -4.37
CA ARG A 416 -0.77 -4.96 -4.25
C ARG A 416 -0.42 -3.76 -3.36
N LEU A 417 0.87 -3.46 -3.17
CA LEU A 417 1.36 -2.38 -2.31
C LEU A 417 2.01 -1.25 -3.10
N TRP A 418 1.75 -0.02 -2.67
CA TRP A 418 2.55 1.17 -2.96
C TRP A 418 3.90 1.10 -2.26
N GLU A 419 4.93 1.60 -2.95
CA GLU A 419 6.24 1.93 -2.39
C GLU A 419 6.86 3.13 -3.12
N ARG A 420 7.98 3.62 -2.58
CA ARG A 420 8.81 4.64 -3.21
C ARG A 420 9.89 3.98 -4.06
N ALA A 421 10.09 4.46 -5.28
CA ALA A 421 11.12 3.97 -6.20
C ALA A 421 12.39 4.84 -6.19
N SER A 422 12.33 6.10 -5.76
CA SER A 422 13.51 6.95 -5.56
C SER A 422 13.26 8.07 -4.54
N LEU A 423 14.31 8.60 -3.92
CA LEU A 423 14.27 9.87 -3.22
C LEU A 423 14.39 11.07 -4.20
N PRO A 424 13.88 12.25 -3.81
CA PRO A 424 13.97 13.44 -4.63
C PRO A 424 15.35 14.13 -4.54
N SER A 425 15.87 14.63 -5.66
CA SER A 425 17.01 15.54 -5.69
C SER A 425 16.67 16.88 -5.04
N GLN A 426 17.63 17.47 -4.33
CA GLN A 426 17.59 18.90 -4.01
C GLN A 426 17.42 19.73 -5.30
N ILE A 427 16.66 20.82 -5.22
CA ILE A 427 16.47 21.79 -6.31
C ILE A 427 17.30 23.06 -6.13
N THR A 428 17.59 23.72 -7.25
CA THR A 428 18.20 25.04 -7.35
C THR A 428 17.62 25.82 -8.55
N GLN A 429 17.95 27.10 -8.66
CA GLN A 429 17.76 27.88 -9.90
C GLN A 429 19.09 28.02 -10.67
N ASP A 430 19.01 28.18 -11.98
CA ASP A 430 20.12 28.65 -12.85
C ASP A 430 20.19 30.19 -12.89
N ASP A 431 21.16 30.77 -13.61
CA ASP A 431 21.34 32.25 -13.66
C ASP A 431 20.20 32.96 -14.42
N LEU A 432 19.40 32.20 -15.19
CA LEU A 432 18.18 32.66 -15.86
C LEU A 432 16.92 32.51 -14.98
N GLY A 433 17.03 31.90 -13.81
CA GLY A 433 15.93 31.65 -12.86
C GLY A 433 15.10 30.39 -13.15
N ASN A 434 15.51 29.53 -14.08
CA ASN A 434 14.84 28.25 -14.31
C ASN A 434 15.10 27.31 -13.13
N TRP A 435 14.08 26.58 -12.71
CA TRP A 435 14.22 25.53 -11.69
C TRP A 435 14.81 24.25 -12.30
N MET A 436 15.72 23.62 -11.57
CA MET A 436 16.37 22.37 -11.94
C MET A 436 16.79 21.57 -10.71
N ALA A 437 17.02 20.27 -10.89
CA ALA A 437 17.71 19.46 -9.90
C ALA A 437 19.14 20.01 -9.71
N ILE A 438 19.69 19.91 -8.50
CA ILE A 438 21.04 20.37 -8.17
C ILE A 438 22.13 19.67 -9.00
N ASP A 439 21.80 18.48 -9.52
CA ASP A 439 22.60 17.67 -10.44
C ASP A 439 22.71 18.25 -11.86
N GLY A 440 21.87 19.25 -12.16
CA GLY A 440 21.64 19.80 -13.49
C GLY A 440 20.53 19.07 -14.26
N PRO A 441 19.87 19.75 -15.21
CA PRO A 441 18.83 19.17 -16.05
C PRO A 441 19.37 18.08 -17.00
N ASP A 442 20.69 17.96 -17.20
CA ASP A 442 21.26 16.83 -17.94
C ASP A 442 21.16 15.50 -17.16
N ALA A 443 21.09 15.56 -15.82
CA ALA A 443 21.22 14.41 -14.93
C ALA A 443 19.87 13.87 -14.42
N ALA A 444 18.95 14.75 -14.03
CA ALA A 444 17.62 14.36 -13.56
C ALA A 444 16.58 15.44 -13.90
N PRO A 445 15.33 15.05 -14.22
CA PRO A 445 14.23 16.00 -14.34
C PRO A 445 13.85 16.54 -12.95
N ILE A 446 13.12 17.65 -12.93
CA ILE A 446 12.31 18.08 -11.78
C ILE A 446 10.86 17.63 -11.95
N ALA A 447 10.08 17.62 -10.87
CA ALA A 447 8.63 17.44 -10.94
C ALA A 447 8.01 18.39 -11.96
N ALA A 448 7.09 17.85 -12.75
CA ALA A 448 6.32 18.58 -13.73
C ALA A 448 4.84 18.18 -13.69
N HIS A 449 4.00 18.96 -14.34
CA HIS A 449 2.71 18.47 -14.82
C HIS A 449 2.96 17.56 -16.01
N THR A 450 2.77 16.26 -15.86
CA THR A 450 3.05 15.30 -16.94
C THR A 450 1.87 15.11 -17.88
N TYR A 451 0.71 15.71 -17.62
CA TYR A 451 -0.53 15.55 -18.40
C TYR A 451 -0.78 14.07 -18.72
N ASP A 452 -0.90 13.68 -19.98
CA ASP A 452 -0.93 12.29 -20.44
C ASP A 452 0.36 11.93 -21.19
N ASN A 453 1.53 12.32 -20.63
CA ASN A 453 2.87 12.16 -21.22
C ASN A 453 3.81 11.21 -20.45
N ASN A 454 3.32 10.53 -19.40
CA ASN A 454 4.03 9.41 -18.77
C ASN A 454 3.63 8.12 -19.49
N LEU A 455 4.61 7.39 -20.02
CA LEU A 455 4.42 6.08 -20.63
C LEU A 455 5.48 5.09 -20.14
N PHE A 456 5.22 3.80 -20.34
CA PHE A 456 6.24 2.77 -20.27
C PHE A 456 6.55 2.30 -21.69
N LEU A 457 7.81 1.96 -21.92
CA LEU A 457 8.34 1.47 -23.19
C LEU A 457 8.81 0.03 -22.96
N PRO A 458 7.96 -0.99 -23.16
CA PRO A 458 8.22 -2.36 -22.74
C PRO A 458 9.42 -3.02 -23.40
N LEU A 459 9.72 -2.70 -24.67
CA LEU A 459 10.78 -3.38 -25.42
C LEU A 459 12.18 -2.91 -24.99
N ILE A 460 12.33 -1.62 -24.67
CA ILE A 460 13.56 -1.07 -24.07
C ILE A 460 13.59 -1.10 -22.53
N ASP A 461 12.50 -1.52 -21.89
CA ASP A 461 12.34 -1.62 -20.44
C ASP A 461 12.57 -0.28 -19.71
N ARG A 462 11.92 0.81 -20.16
CA ARG A 462 12.07 2.15 -19.57
C ARG A 462 10.74 2.86 -19.36
N PHE A 463 10.60 3.53 -18.23
CA PHE A 463 9.59 4.57 -18.04
C PHE A 463 10.06 5.84 -18.76
N ILE A 464 9.20 6.46 -19.57
CA ILE A 464 9.48 7.73 -20.25
C ILE A 464 8.56 8.82 -19.72
N VAL A 465 9.15 9.98 -19.42
CA VAL A 465 8.43 11.25 -19.27
C VAL A 465 8.90 12.19 -20.37
N LEU A 466 7.99 12.52 -21.29
CA LEU A 466 8.27 13.53 -22.32
C LEU A 466 8.30 14.93 -21.73
N GLY A 467 7.53 15.13 -20.67
CA GLY A 467 7.57 16.30 -19.81
C GLY A 467 6.23 16.98 -19.75
N GLY A 468 6.27 18.31 -19.71
CA GLY A 468 5.14 19.17 -19.46
C GLY A 468 5.57 20.22 -18.44
N GLY A 469 4.63 20.73 -17.65
CA GLY A 469 4.83 21.97 -16.89
C GLY A 469 5.81 21.85 -15.72
N ALA A 470 7.08 22.21 -15.93
CA ALA A 470 8.15 22.20 -14.94
C ALA A 470 7.81 23.06 -13.70
N PHE A 471 8.46 22.74 -12.57
CA PHE A 471 8.19 23.35 -11.26
C PHE A 471 8.05 24.88 -11.31
N ASN A 472 6.92 25.36 -10.80
CA ASN A 472 6.55 26.77 -10.67
C ASN A 472 6.54 27.63 -11.97
N SER A 473 6.78 27.05 -13.16
CA SER A 473 6.72 27.79 -14.44
C SER A 473 5.62 27.30 -15.38
N GLY A 474 5.23 26.02 -15.28
CA GLY A 474 4.26 25.41 -16.19
C GLY A 474 4.77 25.25 -17.63
N GLY A 475 6.03 25.58 -17.91
CA GLY A 475 6.68 25.47 -19.23
C GLY A 475 7.49 24.18 -19.39
N ALA A 476 8.20 24.04 -20.51
CA ALA A 476 9.06 22.88 -20.78
C ALA A 476 10.25 22.77 -19.81
N TYR A 477 10.92 21.61 -19.79
CA TYR A 477 12.20 21.45 -19.09
C TYR A 477 13.30 22.25 -19.80
N LEU A 478 13.79 23.29 -19.14
CA LEU A 478 14.77 24.22 -19.69
C LEU A 478 16.17 23.98 -19.11
N ARG A 479 17.17 24.35 -19.91
CA ARG A 479 18.58 24.41 -19.52
C ARG A 479 19.21 25.69 -20.05
N GLU A 480 19.91 26.41 -19.18
CA GLU A 480 20.86 27.45 -19.55
C GLU A 480 22.01 26.89 -20.44
N VAL A 481 22.24 27.55 -21.57
CA VAL A 481 23.37 27.30 -22.48
C VAL A 481 24.42 28.40 -22.36
N THR A 482 23.97 29.63 -22.13
CA THR A 482 24.76 30.81 -21.73
C THR A 482 23.93 31.65 -20.77
N PRO A 483 24.51 32.64 -20.05
CA PRO A 483 23.76 33.55 -19.15
C PRO A 483 22.70 34.45 -19.81
N THR A 484 22.36 34.19 -21.07
CA THR A 484 21.37 34.90 -21.89
C THR A 484 20.61 33.96 -22.85
N THR A 485 20.93 32.67 -22.92
CA THR A 485 20.31 31.72 -23.86
C THR A 485 20.03 30.37 -23.21
N GLN A 486 18.91 29.78 -23.58
CA GLN A 486 18.42 28.51 -23.04
C GLN A 486 17.91 27.59 -24.14
N ARG A 487 17.80 26.31 -23.82
CA ARG A 487 17.25 25.28 -24.70
C ARG A 487 16.33 24.33 -23.94
N HIS A 488 15.48 23.62 -24.67
CA HIS A 488 14.68 22.53 -24.12
C HIS A 488 15.57 21.30 -23.86
N THR A 489 15.10 20.42 -22.98
CA THR A 489 15.73 19.16 -22.55
C THR A 489 14.68 18.04 -22.47
N GLY A 490 15.14 16.80 -22.32
CA GLY A 490 14.28 15.62 -22.34
C GLY A 490 14.06 15.05 -23.75
N PRO A 491 13.16 14.06 -23.92
CA PRO A 491 12.47 13.30 -22.87
C PRO A 491 13.45 12.64 -21.89
N TYR A 492 12.97 12.30 -20.69
CA TYR A 492 13.77 11.59 -19.68
C TYR A 492 13.30 10.15 -19.57
N LEU A 493 14.26 9.22 -19.49
CA LEU A 493 14.00 7.82 -19.18
C LEU A 493 14.36 7.55 -17.71
N PHE A 494 13.46 6.93 -16.96
CA PHE A 494 13.76 6.31 -15.68
C PHE A 494 14.02 4.81 -15.91
N ASP A 495 15.04 4.28 -15.25
CA ASP A 495 15.39 2.86 -15.25
C ASP A 495 14.85 2.18 -13.99
N PRO A 496 13.73 1.43 -14.06
CA PRO A 496 13.15 0.80 -12.88
C PRO A 496 13.97 -0.38 -12.35
N SER A 497 15.05 -0.79 -13.03
CA SER A 497 16.02 -1.75 -12.46
C SER A 497 16.99 -1.13 -11.46
N LEU A 498 17.12 0.21 -11.47
CA LEU A 498 17.95 0.98 -10.54
C LEU A 498 17.15 1.63 -9.40
N ALA A 499 15.83 1.40 -9.35
CA ALA A 499 14.95 1.96 -8.33
C ALA A 499 15.39 1.53 -6.91
N ASN A 500 15.54 2.52 -6.01
CA ASN A 500 15.91 2.33 -4.62
C ASN A 500 15.25 3.41 -3.74
N PRO A 501 14.38 3.05 -2.76
CA PRO A 501 13.65 4.01 -1.93
C PRO A 501 14.52 4.92 -1.05
N ASN A 502 15.81 4.60 -0.90
CA ASN A 502 16.77 5.29 -0.03
C ASN A 502 17.86 6.06 -0.80
N GLU A 503 17.84 6.03 -2.13
CA GLU A 503 18.79 6.76 -2.98
C GLU A 503 18.06 7.79 -3.82
N VAL A 504 18.73 8.91 -4.08
CA VAL A 504 18.18 9.97 -4.92
C VAL A 504 18.22 9.55 -6.39
N GLY A 505 17.19 9.88 -7.17
CA GLY A 505 17.12 9.46 -8.58
C GLY A 505 18.25 10.01 -9.48
N GLY A 506 18.89 11.11 -9.09
CA GLY A 506 20.01 11.75 -9.79
C GLY A 506 21.36 11.04 -9.65
N THR A 507 22.43 11.74 -10.03
CA THR A 507 23.80 11.19 -10.08
C THR A 507 24.44 10.96 -8.72
N THR A 508 25.60 10.30 -8.65
CA THR A 508 26.28 9.99 -7.37
C THR A 508 26.67 11.20 -6.49
N GLY A 509 26.52 12.45 -6.98
CA GLY A 509 26.65 13.68 -6.20
C GLY A 509 25.34 14.26 -5.64
N SER A 510 24.20 13.62 -5.89
CA SER A 510 22.88 14.03 -5.43
C SER A 510 22.68 13.82 -3.93
N HIS A 511 21.93 14.73 -3.31
CA HIS A 511 21.40 14.59 -1.96
C HIS A 511 19.98 15.18 -1.90
N VAL A 512 19.17 14.73 -0.95
CA VAL A 512 17.86 15.36 -0.62
C VAL A 512 18.05 16.78 -0.07
N GLN A 513 19.09 16.97 0.75
CA GLN A 513 19.52 18.23 1.35
C GLN A 513 21.05 18.18 1.51
N ARG A 514 21.81 18.98 0.75
CA ARG A 514 23.28 18.91 0.61
C ARG A 514 24.09 19.26 1.87
N VAL A 515 23.44 19.71 2.94
CA VAL A 515 24.05 19.98 4.25
C VAL A 515 23.11 19.39 5.30
N ALA A 516 23.67 18.81 6.37
CA ALA A 516 23.01 18.11 7.50
C ALA A 516 21.48 18.32 7.63
N PRO A 517 20.69 17.22 7.63
CA PRO A 517 21.02 16.04 8.44
C PRO A 517 21.56 14.80 7.73
N HIS A 518 21.46 14.70 6.39
CA HIS A 518 21.54 13.41 5.67
C HIS A 518 22.71 13.24 4.68
N PRO A 519 23.98 13.29 5.11
CA PRO A 519 25.14 13.06 4.24
C PRO A 519 25.27 11.60 3.76
N GLU A 520 24.57 10.65 4.38
CA GLU A 520 24.56 9.23 4.02
C GLU A 520 23.80 8.89 2.75
N ILE A 521 22.87 9.76 2.33
CA ILE A 521 22.01 9.55 1.16
C ILE A 521 22.79 9.92 -0.10
N ILE A 522 22.95 8.95 -1.00
CA ILE A 522 23.65 9.11 -2.29
C ILE A 522 22.66 9.04 -3.47
N GLY A 523 23.10 9.44 -4.67
CA GLY A 523 22.30 9.28 -5.89
C GLY A 523 22.55 7.95 -6.61
N GLY A 524 21.47 7.33 -7.09
CA GLY A 524 21.43 6.01 -7.73
C GLY A 524 21.55 6.00 -9.26
N ASN A 525 21.71 7.16 -9.90
CA ASN A 525 21.83 7.32 -11.37
C ASN A 525 20.64 6.70 -12.15
N MET A 526 19.42 6.87 -11.63
CA MET A 526 18.21 6.20 -12.14
C MET A 526 17.61 6.88 -13.39
N TRP A 527 17.94 8.15 -13.62
CA TRP A 527 17.47 8.95 -14.76
C TRP A 527 18.50 9.04 -15.90
N GLN A 528 18.00 9.07 -17.14
CA GLN A 528 18.78 9.29 -18.36
C GLN A 528 18.08 10.35 -19.23
N ASN A 529 18.74 11.47 -19.52
CA ASN A 529 18.22 12.51 -20.40
C ASN A 529 18.51 12.14 -21.88
N ARG A 530 17.46 11.96 -22.69
CA ARG A 530 17.58 11.71 -24.14
C ARG A 530 18.03 12.94 -24.91
N ASP A 531 17.68 14.12 -24.39
CA ASP A 531 18.10 15.43 -24.85
C ASP A 531 18.00 15.64 -26.37
N ILE A 532 16.80 15.40 -26.92
CA ILE A 532 16.59 15.33 -28.38
C ILE A 532 16.88 16.67 -29.08
N TRP A 533 16.76 17.81 -28.40
CA TRP A 533 17.13 19.11 -28.96
C TRP A 533 18.64 19.29 -29.15
N LYS A 534 19.47 18.66 -28.30
CA LYS A 534 20.93 18.66 -28.44
C LYS A 534 21.38 17.59 -29.43
N ASN A 535 20.78 16.40 -29.37
CA ASN A 535 21.26 15.21 -30.06
C ASN A 535 20.66 15.02 -31.46
N ILE A 536 19.49 15.64 -31.75
CA ILE A 536 18.81 15.60 -33.06
C ILE A 536 18.52 17.03 -33.57
N PRO A 537 19.54 17.91 -33.65
CA PRO A 537 19.33 19.32 -33.98
C PRO A 537 18.86 19.54 -35.43
N GLY A 538 17.98 20.53 -35.63
CA GLY A 538 17.52 20.95 -36.96
C GLY A 538 16.38 20.12 -37.56
N ASN A 539 15.87 19.11 -36.85
CA ASN A 539 14.70 18.35 -37.30
C ASN A 539 13.42 19.24 -37.26
N PRO A 540 12.74 19.50 -38.39
CA PRO A 540 11.52 20.32 -38.43
C PRO A 540 10.30 19.65 -37.78
N ALA A 541 10.44 18.41 -37.32
CA ALA A 541 9.43 17.64 -36.62
C ALA A 541 9.69 17.50 -35.10
N LEU A 542 10.47 18.38 -34.48
CA LEU A 542 10.51 18.49 -33.02
C LEU A 542 9.27 19.26 -32.49
N PRO A 543 8.65 18.84 -31.37
CA PRO A 543 7.66 19.65 -30.66
C PRO A 543 8.23 20.99 -30.16
N GLY A 544 7.37 22.00 -30.08
CA GLY A 544 7.60 23.26 -29.40
C GLY A 544 7.24 23.24 -27.91
N GLY A 545 6.53 22.22 -27.42
CA GLY A 545 6.23 22.08 -25.98
C GLY A 545 5.18 21.01 -25.64
N TYR A 546 5.23 20.52 -24.40
CA TYR A 546 4.44 19.37 -23.90
C TYR A 546 3.30 19.77 -22.95
N VAL A 547 2.83 21.02 -23.03
CA VAL A 547 1.70 21.50 -22.23
C VAL A 547 0.41 21.15 -22.95
N ASN A 548 -0.55 20.58 -22.22
CA ASN A 548 -1.82 20.06 -22.76
C ASN A 548 -1.65 19.01 -23.87
N SER A 549 -0.50 18.32 -23.90
CA SER A 549 -0.29 17.18 -24.80
C SER A 549 -0.88 15.89 -24.24
N CYS A 550 -0.97 14.89 -25.12
CA CYS A 550 -1.39 13.53 -24.81
C CYS A 550 -0.51 12.56 -25.60
N THR A 551 -0.38 11.33 -25.10
CA THR A 551 0.48 10.32 -25.71
C THR A 551 -0.21 8.96 -25.77
N ALA A 552 0.16 8.18 -26.78
CA ALA A 552 -0.27 6.79 -26.93
C ALA A 552 0.91 5.93 -27.37
N TYR A 553 0.97 4.70 -26.86
CA TYR A 553 2.04 3.75 -27.15
C TYR A 553 1.66 2.81 -28.31
N SER A 554 2.66 2.36 -29.07
CA SER A 554 2.54 1.26 -30.02
C SER A 554 3.86 0.49 -30.15
N ALA A 555 3.79 -0.82 -30.34
CA ALA A 555 4.93 -1.64 -30.75
C ALA A 555 4.93 -1.79 -32.27
N GLU A 556 5.90 -1.19 -32.98
CA GLU A 556 5.97 -1.27 -34.44
C GLU A 556 7.34 -1.73 -34.93
N GLY A 557 7.37 -2.75 -35.78
CA GLY A 557 8.62 -3.26 -36.34
C GLY A 557 9.63 -3.77 -35.31
N GLY A 558 9.17 -4.17 -34.11
CA GLY A 558 10.02 -4.54 -32.99
C GLY A 558 10.66 -3.36 -32.24
N ARG A 559 10.06 -2.16 -32.32
CA ARG A 559 10.51 -0.95 -31.62
C ARG A 559 9.37 -0.29 -30.87
N ASP A 560 9.71 0.39 -29.77
CA ASP A 560 8.78 1.23 -29.04
C ASP A 560 8.50 2.51 -29.84
N VAL A 561 7.22 2.77 -30.10
CA VAL A 561 6.73 3.99 -30.76
C VAL A 561 5.83 4.74 -29.80
N VAL A 562 6.11 6.03 -29.62
CA VAL A 562 5.23 6.98 -28.97
C VAL A 562 4.58 7.86 -30.04
N TYR A 563 3.26 7.87 -30.06
CA TYR A 563 2.48 8.90 -30.73
C TYR A 563 2.17 10.01 -29.72
N GLU A 564 2.42 11.26 -30.09
CA GLU A 564 2.35 12.41 -29.19
C GLU A 564 1.69 13.61 -29.88
N ALA A 565 0.58 14.10 -29.32
CA ALA A 565 -0.07 15.32 -29.82
C ALA A 565 0.37 16.53 -28.98
N ALA A 566 1.43 17.22 -29.41
CA ALA A 566 2.13 18.27 -28.69
C ALA A 566 2.16 19.61 -29.43
N ILE A 567 2.53 20.69 -28.74
CA ILE A 567 2.57 22.05 -29.32
C ILE A 567 3.57 22.09 -30.47
N ASP A 568 3.18 22.70 -31.59
CA ASP A 568 4.02 22.81 -32.78
C ASP A 568 5.29 23.65 -32.56
N ALA A 569 6.33 23.38 -33.35
CA ALA A 569 7.56 24.18 -33.37
C ALA A 569 7.25 25.65 -33.70
N GLY A 570 7.66 26.56 -32.81
CA GLY A 570 7.29 27.99 -32.86
C GLY A 570 6.23 28.40 -31.83
N GLY A 571 5.60 27.44 -31.15
CA GLY A 571 4.70 27.68 -30.02
C GLY A 571 3.24 27.97 -30.41
N GLY A 572 2.50 28.60 -29.50
CA GLY A 572 1.06 28.84 -29.64
C GLY A 572 0.22 27.70 -29.09
N THR A 573 -1.00 27.52 -29.63
CA THR A 573 -1.99 26.54 -29.16
C THR A 573 -2.28 25.42 -30.16
N SER A 574 -1.61 25.41 -31.31
CA SER A 574 -1.75 24.37 -32.33
C SER A 574 -1.01 23.10 -31.92
N LEU A 575 -1.74 21.98 -31.83
CA LEU A 575 -1.20 20.69 -31.43
C LEU A 575 -0.94 19.80 -32.67
N GLY A 576 0.32 19.68 -33.06
CA GLY A 576 0.76 18.74 -34.09
C GLY A 576 0.79 17.31 -33.56
N LEU A 577 0.55 16.32 -34.42
CA LEU A 577 0.74 14.92 -34.06
C LEU A 577 2.11 14.45 -34.54
N TYR A 578 2.89 13.94 -33.59
CA TYR A 578 4.25 13.46 -33.77
C TYR A 578 4.32 11.95 -33.54
N LYS A 579 5.23 11.30 -34.25
CA LYS A 579 5.62 9.90 -34.05
C LYS A 579 7.09 9.88 -33.67
N TYR A 580 7.38 9.50 -32.43
CA TYR A 580 8.72 9.29 -31.90
C TYR A 580 8.99 7.79 -31.83
N THR A 581 10.04 7.33 -32.51
CA THR A 581 10.46 5.92 -32.52
C THR A 581 11.83 5.84 -31.86
N ILE A 582 11.91 5.09 -30.76
CA ILE A 582 13.14 4.90 -30.02
C ILE A 582 13.91 3.77 -30.71
N ASN A 583 15.09 4.09 -31.25
CA ASN A 583 15.88 3.15 -32.04
C ASN A 583 17.08 2.58 -31.26
N SER A 584 17.53 3.30 -30.23
CA SER A 584 18.60 2.86 -29.31
C SER A 584 18.32 3.38 -27.89
N VAL A 585 18.71 2.64 -26.85
CA VAL A 585 18.61 3.10 -25.47
C VAL A 585 19.79 4.01 -25.11
N SER A 586 20.99 3.64 -25.55
CA SER A 586 22.26 4.28 -25.20
C SER A 586 22.68 5.40 -26.16
N ASP A 587 22.04 5.53 -27.32
CA ASP A 587 22.39 6.52 -28.34
C ASP A 587 21.13 7.26 -28.87
N PRO A 588 20.79 8.43 -28.32
CA PRO A 588 19.65 9.22 -28.76
C PRO A 588 19.79 9.79 -30.18
N THR A 589 20.99 9.81 -30.78
CA THR A 589 21.17 10.31 -32.15
C THR A 589 20.56 9.38 -33.21
N GLN A 590 20.27 8.13 -32.84
CA GLN A 590 19.67 7.13 -33.73
C GLN A 590 18.14 7.19 -33.76
N ASP A 591 17.49 7.86 -32.80
CA ASP A 591 16.03 7.95 -32.78
C ASP A 591 15.47 8.74 -33.97
N THR A 592 14.20 8.50 -34.27
CA THR A 592 13.49 9.27 -35.31
C THR A 592 12.22 9.86 -34.75
N ILE A 593 12.07 11.18 -34.87
CA ILE A 593 10.82 11.90 -34.63
C ILE A 593 10.31 12.53 -35.92
N GLN A 594 9.02 12.33 -36.22
CA GLN A 594 8.37 12.72 -37.47
C GLN A 594 7.00 13.36 -37.18
N LYS A 595 6.65 14.43 -37.90
CA LYS A 595 5.31 15.03 -37.81
C LYS A 595 4.38 14.27 -38.75
N VAL A 596 3.45 13.54 -38.16
CA VAL A 596 2.54 12.59 -38.82
C VAL A 596 1.08 13.06 -38.85
N GLY A 597 0.79 14.19 -38.19
CA GLY A 597 -0.46 14.93 -38.33
C GLY A 597 -0.33 16.39 -37.92
N ALA A 598 -1.36 17.18 -38.23
CA ALA A 598 -1.43 18.61 -37.97
C ALA A 598 -2.76 18.99 -37.32
N PHE A 599 -2.73 20.05 -36.52
CA PHE A 599 -3.90 20.71 -35.99
C PHE A 599 -4.70 21.40 -37.10
N TRP A 600 -6.02 21.25 -37.07
CA TRP A 600 -6.93 21.95 -37.97
C TRP A 600 -8.28 22.28 -37.30
N ASN A 601 -8.90 21.28 -36.66
CA ASN A 601 -10.21 21.38 -36.04
C ASN A 601 -10.22 21.02 -34.54
N GLY A 602 -9.09 20.63 -33.96
CA GLY A 602 -8.94 20.20 -32.57
C GLY A 602 -9.26 21.23 -31.50
N THR A 603 -8.92 20.85 -30.26
CA THR A 603 -8.95 21.72 -29.08
C THR A 603 -7.57 21.84 -28.47
N SER A 604 -7.31 22.96 -27.79
CA SER A 604 -6.11 23.18 -26.97
C SER A 604 -6.26 22.70 -25.52
N ALA A 605 -7.32 21.93 -25.21
CA ALA A 605 -7.60 21.44 -23.86
C ALA A 605 -6.65 20.30 -23.43
N ALA A 606 -6.21 20.33 -22.16
CA ALA A 606 -5.54 19.21 -21.52
C ALA A 606 -6.50 18.02 -21.45
N THR A 607 -6.14 16.92 -22.11
CA THR A 607 -6.98 15.75 -22.37
C THR A 607 -6.10 14.53 -22.62
N SER A 608 -6.70 13.34 -22.67
CA SER A 608 -6.03 12.07 -22.95
C SER A 608 -6.27 11.56 -24.38
N CYS A 609 -5.41 10.64 -24.82
CA CYS A 609 -5.47 10.04 -26.15
C CYS A 609 -5.23 8.53 -26.14
N GLY A 610 -5.77 7.83 -27.13
CA GLY A 610 -5.52 6.42 -27.38
C GLY A 610 -5.16 6.19 -28.85
N TYR A 611 -4.40 5.14 -29.13
CA TYR A 611 -4.04 4.74 -30.49
C TYR A 611 -4.56 3.33 -30.78
N ASP A 612 -5.30 3.21 -31.89
CA ASP A 612 -5.71 1.96 -32.50
C ASP A 612 -4.65 1.55 -33.55
N PRO A 613 -3.83 0.51 -33.28
CA PRO A 613 -2.83 0.02 -34.22
C PRO A 613 -3.43 -0.84 -35.34
N THR A 614 -4.70 -1.24 -35.25
CA THR A 614 -5.42 -2.09 -36.22
C THR A 614 -6.06 -1.25 -37.30
N ASP A 615 -7.03 -0.40 -36.92
CA ASP A 615 -7.75 0.50 -37.82
C ASP A 615 -6.99 1.82 -38.03
N LYS A 616 -5.77 1.93 -37.50
CA LYS A 616 -4.83 3.06 -37.69
C LYS A 616 -5.47 4.41 -37.36
N VAL A 617 -5.99 4.55 -36.14
CA VAL A 617 -6.56 5.81 -35.66
C VAL A 617 -5.87 6.26 -34.38
N LEU A 618 -5.51 7.54 -34.29
CA LEU A 618 -5.29 8.18 -32.99
C LEU A 618 -6.52 9.00 -32.63
N LEU A 619 -7.18 8.64 -31.53
CA LEU A 619 -8.35 9.33 -31.00
C LEU A 619 -7.94 10.18 -29.79
N ARG A 620 -8.47 11.40 -29.73
CA ARG A 620 -8.25 12.37 -28.67
C ARG A 620 -9.57 12.84 -28.07
N ILE A 621 -9.67 12.87 -26.74
CA ILE A 621 -10.77 13.54 -26.04
C ILE A 621 -10.65 15.06 -26.29
N GLY A 622 -11.78 15.75 -26.48
CA GLY A 622 -11.84 17.18 -26.67
C GLY A 622 -12.52 17.95 -25.53
N THR A 623 -13.49 18.80 -25.87
CA THR A 623 -14.30 19.55 -24.89
C THR A 623 -15.78 19.15 -25.02
N ASN A 624 -16.63 19.54 -24.07
CA ASN A 624 -18.07 19.26 -24.16
C ASN A 624 -18.74 19.79 -25.45
N GLN A 625 -18.14 20.76 -26.15
CA GLN A 625 -18.62 21.30 -27.44
C GLN A 625 -18.00 20.59 -28.66
N ILE A 626 -16.81 20.02 -28.52
CA ILE A 626 -16.08 19.27 -29.55
C ILE A 626 -15.61 17.97 -28.87
N PRO A 627 -16.49 16.96 -28.71
CA PRO A 627 -16.24 15.86 -27.78
C PRO A 627 -14.99 15.04 -28.09
N PHE A 628 -14.72 14.80 -29.37
CA PHE A 628 -13.56 14.04 -29.82
C PHE A 628 -13.02 14.57 -31.14
N VAL A 629 -11.70 14.43 -31.32
CA VAL A 629 -11.04 14.57 -32.63
C VAL A 629 -10.12 13.38 -32.88
N TYR A 630 -9.90 13.04 -34.15
CA TYR A 630 -9.04 11.94 -34.53
C TYR A 630 -8.12 12.29 -35.71
N TRP A 631 -6.99 11.60 -35.80
CA TRP A 631 -6.14 11.55 -36.99
C TRP A 631 -6.26 10.17 -37.64
N ASP A 632 -6.39 10.13 -38.96
CA ASP A 632 -6.31 8.92 -39.77
C ASP A 632 -4.84 8.60 -40.06
N MET A 633 -4.35 7.48 -39.54
CA MET A 633 -2.95 7.07 -39.61
C MET A 633 -2.67 6.08 -40.75
N HIS A 634 -3.61 5.86 -41.68
CA HIS A 634 -3.33 5.18 -42.95
C HIS A 634 -2.44 6.01 -43.87
N ASN A 635 -2.51 7.35 -43.79
CA ASN A 635 -1.75 8.28 -44.60
C ASN A 635 -1.03 9.34 -43.74
N PRO A 636 -0.08 8.93 -42.88
CA PRO A 636 0.58 9.82 -41.92
C PRO A 636 1.47 10.86 -42.64
N GLY A 637 1.44 12.10 -42.14
CA GLY A 637 2.34 13.16 -42.60
C GLY A 637 1.93 14.55 -42.11
N PRO A 638 2.74 15.60 -42.38
CA PRO A 638 2.48 16.95 -41.88
C PRO A 638 1.24 17.62 -42.49
N GLY A 639 0.65 17.03 -43.55
CA GLY A 639 -0.63 17.46 -44.13
C GLY A 639 -1.86 16.72 -43.61
N ASN A 640 -1.69 15.67 -42.80
CA ASN A 640 -2.79 14.87 -42.23
C ASN A 640 -3.49 15.67 -41.12
N ARG A 641 -4.66 16.23 -41.41
CA ARG A 641 -5.40 17.12 -40.51
C ARG A 641 -6.32 16.33 -39.59
N ASP A 642 -6.43 16.76 -38.33
CA ASP A 642 -7.43 16.20 -37.44
C ASP A 642 -8.87 16.48 -37.90
N SER A 643 -9.74 15.51 -37.61
CA SER A 643 -11.16 15.55 -37.94
C SER A 643 -11.98 15.48 -36.66
N ARG A 644 -12.97 16.38 -36.55
CA ARG A 644 -13.99 16.29 -35.49
C ARG A 644 -14.88 15.08 -35.76
N MET A 645 -15.22 14.37 -34.69
CA MET A 645 -16.30 13.40 -34.72
C MET A 645 -17.18 13.58 -33.48
N THR A 646 -18.47 13.30 -33.66
CA THR A 646 -19.43 13.20 -32.55
C THR A 646 -20.03 11.80 -32.65
N PRO A 647 -19.79 10.92 -31.66
CA PRO A 647 -20.27 9.56 -31.72
C PRO A 647 -21.78 9.53 -31.50
N VAL A 648 -22.45 8.56 -32.14
CA VAL A 648 -23.87 8.31 -31.93
C VAL A 648 -24.06 7.56 -30.62
N ASP A 649 -24.77 8.17 -29.69
CA ASP A 649 -25.35 7.53 -28.50
C ASP A 649 -26.82 7.22 -28.79
N ALA A 650 -27.18 5.94 -28.80
CA ALA A 650 -28.56 5.49 -29.04
C ALA A 650 -29.53 5.85 -27.88
N THR A 651 -29.01 6.12 -26.68
CA THR A 651 -29.81 6.50 -25.49
C THR A 651 -30.01 8.01 -25.37
N GLY A 652 -29.09 8.81 -25.92
CA GLY A 652 -29.04 10.26 -25.73
C GLY A 652 -28.54 10.71 -24.34
N GLU A 653 -28.12 9.80 -23.47
CA GLU A 653 -27.60 10.14 -22.14
C GLU A 653 -26.30 10.94 -22.22
N PHE A 654 -25.34 10.52 -23.05
CA PHE A 654 -24.04 11.16 -23.21
C PHE A 654 -24.15 12.65 -23.63
N PRO A 655 -24.84 13.02 -24.73
CA PRO A 655 -24.98 14.43 -25.09
C PRO A 655 -25.78 15.25 -24.05
N ALA A 656 -26.73 14.63 -23.32
CA ALA A 656 -27.44 15.30 -22.24
C ALA A 656 -26.53 15.60 -21.03
N LEU A 657 -25.64 14.66 -20.67
CA LEU A 657 -24.63 14.85 -19.62
C LEU A 657 -23.61 15.93 -19.98
N LEU A 658 -23.16 15.98 -21.24
CA LEU A 658 -22.26 17.05 -21.72
C LEU A 658 -22.94 18.42 -21.68
N SER A 659 -24.20 18.49 -22.12
CA SER A 659 -24.97 19.74 -22.21
C SER A 659 -25.36 20.31 -20.83
N SER A 660 -25.58 19.44 -19.85
CA SER A 660 -25.87 19.81 -18.46
C SER A 660 -24.62 20.10 -17.61
N GLY A 661 -23.42 19.80 -18.12
CA GLY A 661 -22.18 19.86 -17.35
C GLY A 661 -22.00 18.73 -16.33
N ALA A 662 -22.91 17.76 -16.28
CA ALA A 662 -22.85 16.57 -15.41
C ALA A 662 -21.79 15.52 -15.85
N LEU A 663 -21.10 15.81 -16.95
CA LEU A 663 -19.89 15.15 -17.42
C LEU A 663 -18.98 16.23 -18.01
N ASN A 664 -17.71 16.27 -17.60
CA ASN A 664 -16.71 17.20 -18.14
C ASN A 664 -15.58 16.41 -18.80
N LEU A 665 -15.46 16.49 -20.12
CA LEU A 665 -14.50 15.72 -20.89
C LEU A 665 -13.03 16.07 -20.62
N ALA A 666 -12.76 17.30 -20.16
CA ALA A 666 -11.41 17.71 -19.75
C ALA A 666 -10.88 16.91 -18.54
N ASN A 667 -11.76 16.24 -17.80
CA ASN A 667 -11.40 15.45 -16.62
C ASN A 667 -11.23 13.95 -16.93
N CYS A 668 -11.43 13.51 -18.18
CA CYS A 668 -11.50 12.10 -18.54
C CYS A 668 -10.17 11.51 -19.02
N GLY A 669 -9.93 10.26 -18.65
CA GLY A 669 -8.95 9.37 -19.25
C GLY A 669 -9.57 8.54 -20.37
N MET A 670 -8.76 8.12 -21.34
CA MET A 670 -9.13 7.19 -22.39
C MET A 670 -7.90 6.40 -22.82
N ASP A 671 -8.10 5.12 -23.11
CA ASP A 671 -7.09 4.27 -23.74
C ASP A 671 -7.79 3.26 -24.70
N TYR A 672 -7.01 2.53 -25.49
CA TYR A 672 -7.53 1.58 -26.48
C TYR A 672 -7.59 0.14 -25.95
N ASP A 673 -8.70 -0.54 -26.21
CA ASP A 673 -8.95 -1.96 -25.93
C ASP A 673 -8.70 -2.79 -27.22
N PRO A 674 -7.51 -3.39 -27.40
CA PRO A 674 -7.21 -4.25 -28.54
C PRO A 674 -7.99 -5.57 -28.52
N THR A 675 -8.49 -6.01 -27.36
CA THR A 675 -9.24 -7.28 -27.22
C THR A 675 -10.65 -7.17 -27.82
N ARG A 676 -11.24 -5.98 -27.80
CA ARG A 676 -12.62 -5.68 -28.26
C ARG A 676 -12.69 -4.72 -29.45
N ASN A 677 -11.55 -4.16 -29.87
CA ASN A 677 -11.40 -3.10 -30.86
C ASN A 677 -12.36 -1.93 -30.57
N GLN A 678 -12.04 -1.17 -29.53
CA GLN A 678 -12.78 0.01 -29.08
C GLN A 678 -11.86 0.89 -28.21
N PHE A 679 -12.11 2.19 -28.16
CA PHE A 679 -11.55 3.04 -27.11
C PHE A 679 -12.46 2.99 -25.89
N VAL A 680 -11.90 3.08 -24.68
CA VAL A 680 -12.66 3.09 -23.44
C VAL A 680 -12.30 4.32 -22.62
N MET A 681 -13.31 5.13 -22.33
CA MET A 681 -13.20 6.40 -21.63
C MET A 681 -13.79 6.29 -20.21
N TRP A 682 -13.06 6.82 -19.25
CA TRP A 682 -13.46 6.90 -17.84
C TRP A 682 -13.17 8.29 -17.27
N CYS A 683 -14.09 8.80 -16.46
CA CYS A 683 -14.08 10.18 -15.98
C CYS A 683 -14.05 10.29 -14.45
N GLY A 684 -13.51 9.27 -13.77
CA GLY A 684 -13.24 9.28 -12.34
C GLY A 684 -14.34 8.71 -11.44
N ASP A 685 -15.52 8.42 -11.99
CA ASP A 685 -16.67 7.85 -11.25
C ASP A 685 -17.06 6.47 -11.79
N GLY A 686 -18.15 5.87 -11.31
CA GLY A 686 -18.60 4.54 -11.76
C GLY A 686 -19.00 4.41 -13.25
N ARG A 687 -19.04 5.50 -14.03
CA ARG A 687 -19.45 5.50 -15.45
C ARG A 687 -18.26 5.24 -16.37
N VAL A 688 -18.34 4.16 -17.14
CA VAL A 688 -17.41 3.84 -18.24
C VAL A 688 -18.15 3.92 -19.58
N TRP A 689 -17.47 4.42 -20.61
CA TRP A 689 -18.01 4.55 -21.96
C TRP A 689 -17.07 3.87 -22.96
N SER A 690 -17.61 2.99 -23.81
CA SER A 690 -16.88 2.50 -24.99
C SER A 690 -17.18 3.37 -26.20
N ILE A 691 -16.17 3.63 -27.02
CA ILE A 691 -16.25 4.41 -28.26
C ILE A 691 -15.68 3.54 -29.37
N LYS A 692 -16.47 3.27 -30.43
CA LYS A 692 -16.05 2.38 -31.51
C LYS A 692 -15.96 3.12 -32.86
N PRO A 693 -14.86 2.99 -33.62
CA PRO A 693 -14.75 3.54 -34.96
C PRO A 693 -15.74 2.89 -35.95
N PRO A 694 -16.16 3.61 -36.99
CA PRO A 694 -16.86 3.02 -38.13
C PRO A 694 -15.90 2.11 -38.94
N ALA A 695 -16.42 1.04 -39.54
CA ALA A 695 -15.65 0.10 -40.37
C ALA A 695 -14.98 0.72 -41.63
N THR A 696 -15.31 1.97 -41.95
CA THR A 696 -14.53 2.81 -42.85
C THR A 696 -14.45 4.18 -42.20
N LEU A 697 -13.23 4.65 -41.93
CA LEU A 697 -13.01 5.89 -41.19
C LEU A 697 -13.67 7.09 -41.86
N SER A 698 -14.50 7.79 -41.09
CA SER A 698 -15.11 9.05 -41.48
C SER A 698 -15.50 9.84 -40.22
N PRO A 699 -15.83 11.14 -40.34
CA PRO A 699 -16.41 11.91 -39.23
C PRO A 699 -17.74 11.35 -38.68
N ASN A 700 -18.43 10.51 -39.46
CA ASN A 700 -19.73 9.93 -39.15
C ASN A 700 -19.63 8.40 -38.88
N GLY A 701 -20.63 7.85 -38.18
CA GLY A 701 -20.75 6.40 -37.96
C GLY A 701 -19.98 5.86 -36.74
N TRP A 702 -19.24 6.72 -36.04
CA TRP A 702 -18.75 6.45 -34.69
C TRP A 702 -19.91 6.17 -33.74
N THR A 703 -19.72 5.23 -32.82
CA THR A 703 -20.70 4.93 -31.77
C THR A 703 -20.07 5.13 -30.40
N ILE A 704 -20.88 5.56 -29.43
CA ILE A 704 -20.52 5.59 -28.01
C ILE A 704 -21.58 4.83 -27.23
N THR A 705 -21.16 4.01 -26.26
CA THR A 705 -22.07 3.16 -25.48
C THR A 705 -21.63 3.15 -24.03
N LYS A 706 -22.58 3.49 -23.15
CA LYS A 706 -22.40 3.38 -21.70
C LYS A 706 -22.27 1.91 -21.34
N GLN A 707 -21.23 1.57 -20.58
CA GLN A 707 -21.06 0.23 -20.02
C GLN A 707 -22.11 -0.03 -18.91
N PRO A 708 -22.34 -1.30 -18.52
CA PRO A 708 -23.30 -1.63 -17.47
C PRO A 708 -23.10 -0.80 -16.19
N ALA A 709 -24.20 -0.51 -15.49
CA ALA A 709 -24.13 0.20 -14.22
C ALA A 709 -23.59 -0.74 -13.13
N PRO A 710 -22.50 -0.39 -12.43
CA PRO A 710 -21.81 -1.30 -11.52
C PRO A 710 -22.62 -1.64 -10.26
N LEU A 711 -22.48 -2.90 -9.84
CA LEU A 711 -23.02 -3.53 -8.64
C LEU A 711 -22.04 -3.46 -7.46
N LEU A 712 -20.74 -3.25 -7.68
CA LEU A 712 -19.74 -3.16 -6.62
C LEU A 712 -19.46 -1.70 -6.20
N ALA A 713 -18.49 -1.52 -5.29
CA ALA A 713 -17.95 -0.20 -4.98
C ALA A 713 -17.23 0.38 -6.22
N THR A 714 -17.35 1.68 -6.43
CA THR A 714 -16.81 2.37 -7.61
C THR A 714 -15.85 3.48 -7.21
N PRO A 715 -14.94 3.91 -8.10
CA PRO A 715 -14.19 5.15 -7.92
C PRO A 715 -15.12 6.33 -7.59
N ASN A 716 -14.67 7.23 -6.71
CA ASN A 716 -15.54 8.24 -6.10
C ASN A 716 -15.40 9.67 -6.65
N GLY A 717 -14.98 9.83 -7.91
CA GLY A 717 -14.98 11.13 -8.59
C GLY A 717 -13.97 12.16 -8.06
N ASP A 718 -13.22 11.85 -7.00
CA ASP A 718 -12.16 12.70 -6.47
C ASP A 718 -10.82 12.39 -7.14
N TYR A 719 -10.41 13.26 -8.06
CA TYR A 719 -9.22 13.08 -8.89
C TYR A 719 -8.44 14.39 -9.10
N GLY A 720 -8.71 15.41 -8.29
CA GLY A 720 -8.10 16.73 -8.43
C GLY A 720 -8.39 17.37 -9.80
N THR A 721 -7.36 17.50 -10.63
CA THR A 721 -7.43 18.20 -11.93
C THR A 721 -7.81 17.31 -13.13
N GLY A 722 -8.07 16.02 -12.91
CA GLY A 722 -8.59 15.10 -13.93
C GLY A 722 -7.91 13.72 -13.90
N ILE A 723 -8.46 12.78 -14.66
CA ILE A 723 -7.92 11.44 -14.94
C ILE A 723 -6.91 11.48 -16.10
N LEU A 724 -6.21 12.60 -16.28
CA LEU A 724 -5.29 12.86 -17.39
C LEU A 724 -4.17 11.83 -17.43
N GLY A 725 -4.25 10.86 -18.35
CA GLY A 725 -3.36 9.70 -18.41
C GLY A 725 -3.33 8.83 -17.15
N LYS A 726 -4.33 8.95 -16.28
CA LYS A 726 -4.53 8.11 -15.07
C LYS A 726 -5.54 6.99 -15.32
N TRP A 727 -5.61 6.53 -16.56
CA TRP A 727 -6.45 5.44 -17.06
C TRP A 727 -5.69 4.75 -18.19
N LYS A 728 -5.39 3.47 -18.04
CA LYS A 728 -4.64 2.68 -19.04
C LYS A 728 -5.22 1.27 -19.16
N TYR A 729 -5.16 0.71 -20.37
CA TYR A 729 -5.47 -0.70 -20.61
C TYR A 729 -4.27 -1.58 -20.23
N ILE A 730 -4.55 -2.71 -19.58
CA ILE A 730 -3.55 -3.63 -19.03
C ILE A 730 -3.65 -4.96 -19.79
N ASP A 731 -2.80 -5.11 -20.79
CA ASP A 731 -2.83 -6.21 -21.77
C ASP A 731 -2.68 -7.61 -21.16
N ASN A 732 -1.75 -7.75 -20.22
CA ASN A 732 -1.47 -9.00 -19.51
C ASN A 732 -2.53 -9.38 -18.45
N LEU A 733 -3.58 -8.57 -18.28
CA LEU A 733 -4.73 -8.84 -17.39
C LEU A 733 -6.10 -8.69 -18.09
N ASP A 734 -6.16 -8.15 -19.32
CA ASP A 734 -7.38 -7.76 -20.07
C ASP A 734 -8.34 -6.87 -19.25
N VAL A 735 -7.79 -5.92 -18.49
CA VAL A 735 -8.57 -4.96 -17.68
C VAL A 735 -8.13 -3.53 -17.94
N PHE A 736 -8.92 -2.57 -17.45
CA PHE A 736 -8.46 -1.20 -17.33
C PHE A 736 -8.07 -0.89 -15.88
N MET A 737 -6.98 -0.14 -15.72
CA MET A 737 -6.51 0.35 -14.43
C MET A 737 -6.67 1.87 -14.35
N GLY A 738 -7.19 2.35 -13.22
CA GLY A 738 -7.38 3.77 -12.91
C GLY A 738 -6.70 4.17 -11.61
N LEU A 739 -6.13 5.38 -11.57
CA LEU A 739 -5.58 5.99 -10.36
C LEU A 739 -6.50 7.12 -9.88
N GLN A 740 -6.92 7.05 -8.63
CA GLN A 740 -7.93 7.91 -8.02
C GLN A 740 -7.57 8.22 -6.56
N ASP A 741 -8.22 9.20 -5.91
CA ASP A 741 -7.87 9.72 -4.58
C ASP A 741 -6.43 10.27 -4.52
N ALA A 742 -6.32 11.58 -4.34
CA ALA A 742 -5.02 12.25 -4.38
C ALA A 742 -4.09 11.89 -3.23
N THR A 743 -4.63 11.49 -2.08
CA THR A 743 -3.85 11.22 -0.86
C THR A 743 -3.61 9.72 -0.69
N GLN A 744 -4.64 8.91 -0.95
CA GLN A 744 -4.59 7.47 -0.80
C GLN A 744 -4.01 6.75 -2.02
N GLY A 745 -4.06 7.35 -3.21
CA GLY A 745 -3.61 6.73 -4.45
C GLY A 745 -4.35 5.41 -4.72
N ASN A 746 -5.68 5.44 -4.60
CA ASN A 746 -6.51 4.27 -4.77
C ASN A 746 -6.40 3.75 -6.21
N ILE A 747 -5.91 2.51 -6.33
CA ILE A 747 -5.78 1.79 -7.59
C ILE A 747 -7.07 1.03 -7.83
N TRP A 748 -7.75 1.36 -8.91
CA TRP A 748 -9.00 0.75 -9.31
C TRP A 748 -8.81 -0.09 -10.56
N ILE A 749 -9.37 -1.29 -10.54
CA ILE A 749 -9.49 -2.16 -11.72
C ILE A 749 -10.94 -2.14 -12.19
N TYR A 750 -11.14 -1.96 -13.49
CA TYR A 750 -12.41 -2.17 -14.17
C TYR A 750 -12.31 -3.40 -15.08
N LYS A 751 -13.20 -4.38 -14.87
CA LYS A 751 -13.26 -5.59 -15.69
C LYS A 751 -14.22 -5.37 -16.87
N PRO A 752 -13.74 -5.28 -18.12
CA PRO A 752 -14.58 -5.03 -19.28
C PRO A 752 -15.54 -6.20 -19.60
N VAL A 753 -16.64 -5.91 -20.29
CA VAL A 753 -17.62 -6.91 -20.74
C VAL A 753 -17.03 -7.79 -21.85
N GLY A 754 -17.20 -9.11 -21.75
CA GLY A 754 -16.52 -10.11 -22.55
C GLY A 754 -15.04 -10.25 -22.18
N TRP A 755 -14.72 -10.30 -20.88
CA TRP A 755 -13.37 -10.48 -20.34
C TRP A 755 -12.78 -11.82 -20.77
N LYS A 756 -11.53 -11.80 -21.23
CA LYS A 756 -10.76 -12.97 -21.61
C LYS A 756 -9.63 -13.14 -20.61
N ASN A 757 -9.57 -14.28 -19.94
CA ASN A 757 -8.40 -14.61 -19.13
C ASN A 757 -7.15 -14.67 -20.05
N PRO A 758 -6.17 -13.77 -19.90
CA PRO A 758 -5.00 -13.74 -20.77
C PRO A 758 -4.03 -14.89 -20.47
N SER A 759 -4.09 -15.47 -19.27
CA SER A 759 -3.36 -16.68 -18.90
C SER A 759 -4.18 -17.94 -19.20
N GLY A 760 -4.06 -18.45 -20.42
CA GLY A 760 -4.70 -19.70 -20.84
C GLY A 760 -4.22 -20.98 -20.11
N ASN A 761 -3.32 -20.86 -19.13
CA ASN A 761 -2.88 -21.91 -18.22
C ASN A 761 -2.50 -21.29 -16.87
N LEU A 762 -3.38 -21.35 -15.88
CA LEU A 762 -2.97 -21.24 -14.49
C LEU A 762 -2.32 -22.56 -14.08
N VAL A 763 -1.01 -22.53 -13.92
CA VAL A 763 -0.24 -23.60 -13.30
C VAL A 763 -0.41 -23.44 -11.78
N PRO A 764 -1.03 -24.39 -11.05
CA PRO A 764 -1.23 -24.21 -9.61
C PRO A 764 0.11 -24.23 -8.85
N PRO A 765 0.22 -23.51 -7.71
CA PRO A 765 1.39 -23.59 -6.85
C PRO A 765 1.53 -24.98 -6.20
N PRO A 766 2.71 -25.30 -5.63
CA PRO A 766 2.88 -26.52 -4.84
C PRO A 766 1.92 -26.54 -3.64
N THR A 767 1.61 -27.74 -3.15
CA THR A 767 0.94 -27.95 -1.86
C THR A 767 1.97 -28.37 -0.82
N VAL A 768 1.80 -27.95 0.44
CA VAL A 768 2.62 -28.42 1.57
C VAL A 768 1.83 -28.50 2.87
N SER A 769 2.08 -29.55 3.65
CA SER A 769 1.48 -29.75 4.97
C SER A 769 2.47 -30.44 5.90
N LEU A 770 2.58 -29.97 7.14
CA LEU A 770 3.36 -30.64 8.18
C LEU A 770 2.62 -31.88 8.67
N THR A 771 3.34 -33.00 8.75
CA THR A 771 2.81 -34.32 9.16
C THR A 771 3.36 -34.79 10.49
N THR A 772 4.51 -34.26 10.94
CA THR A 772 5.12 -34.54 12.23
C THR A 772 5.95 -33.33 12.66
N PRO A 773 6.01 -32.98 13.97
CA PRO A 773 5.18 -33.51 15.06
C PRO A 773 3.71 -33.07 14.97
N ALA A 774 2.86 -33.62 15.84
CA ALA A 774 1.48 -33.17 15.94
C ALA A 774 1.40 -31.78 16.60
N ASN A 775 0.43 -30.96 16.21
CA ASN A 775 0.19 -29.65 16.83
C ASN A 775 -0.12 -29.82 18.33
N GLY A 776 0.60 -29.07 19.18
CA GLY A 776 0.55 -29.15 20.64
C GLY A 776 1.51 -30.17 21.26
N THR A 777 2.37 -30.86 20.48
CA THR A 777 3.31 -31.84 21.05
C THR A 777 4.35 -31.17 21.94
N SER A 778 4.59 -31.76 23.11
CA SER A 778 5.64 -31.33 24.03
C SER A 778 6.89 -32.20 23.94
N PHE A 779 8.06 -31.57 24.01
CA PHE A 779 9.39 -32.18 24.00
C PHE A 779 10.18 -31.74 25.23
N ALA A 780 11.21 -32.50 25.61
CA ALA A 780 12.17 -32.05 26.60
C ALA A 780 13.26 -31.19 25.95
N SER A 781 13.77 -30.17 26.65
CA SER A 781 14.92 -29.38 26.18
C SER A 781 16.12 -30.27 25.84
N GLY A 782 16.66 -30.11 24.63
CA GLY A 782 17.75 -30.93 24.10
C GLY A 782 17.33 -32.19 23.35
N ALA A 783 16.07 -32.65 23.46
CA ALA A 783 15.59 -33.81 22.70
C ALA A 783 15.56 -33.53 21.19
N PRO A 784 15.90 -34.50 20.32
CA PRO A 784 15.80 -34.33 18.87
C PRO A 784 14.32 -34.31 18.44
N ILE A 785 13.93 -33.28 17.69
CA ILE A 785 12.56 -33.09 17.20
C ILE A 785 12.54 -33.37 15.70
N THR A 786 12.02 -34.52 15.29
CA THR A 786 11.80 -34.83 13.86
C THR A 786 10.60 -34.05 13.35
N ILE A 787 10.83 -33.23 12.34
CA ILE A 787 9.83 -32.45 11.62
C ILE A 787 9.71 -33.05 10.22
N SER A 788 8.49 -33.30 9.75
CA SER A 788 8.22 -33.91 8.45
C SER A 788 7.08 -33.19 7.73
N ALA A 789 7.15 -33.11 6.41
CA ALA A 789 6.14 -32.50 5.57
C ALA A 789 5.78 -33.39 4.37
N ASN A 790 4.51 -33.37 3.98
CA ASN A 790 4.06 -33.80 2.67
C ASN A 790 4.03 -32.57 1.76
N ALA A 791 4.83 -32.60 0.68
CA ALA A 791 4.82 -31.57 -0.36
C ALA A 791 4.66 -32.20 -1.75
N ALA A 792 3.84 -31.58 -2.60
CA ALA A 792 3.58 -32.04 -3.96
C ALA A 792 3.11 -30.87 -4.85
N SER A 793 3.63 -30.76 -6.08
CA SER A 793 3.08 -29.86 -7.09
C SER A 793 2.33 -30.68 -8.17
N PRO A 794 1.17 -30.20 -8.66
CA PRO A 794 0.40 -30.92 -9.69
C PRO A 794 1.02 -30.83 -11.09
N THR A 795 2.05 -29.99 -11.26
CA THR A 795 2.54 -29.51 -12.57
C THR A 795 4.07 -29.43 -12.66
N ALA A 796 4.77 -29.50 -11.53
CA ALA A 796 6.22 -29.43 -11.42
C ALA A 796 6.74 -30.43 -10.36
N SER A 797 8.04 -30.69 -10.34
CA SER A 797 8.68 -31.40 -9.22
C SER A 797 8.97 -30.42 -8.09
N ILE A 798 8.79 -30.83 -6.82
CA ILE A 798 9.26 -30.06 -5.66
C ILE A 798 10.80 -30.04 -5.69
N SER A 799 11.39 -28.85 -5.60
CA SER A 799 12.84 -28.62 -5.61
C SER A 799 13.42 -28.65 -4.19
N GLU A 800 12.74 -28.00 -3.24
CA GLU A 800 13.08 -28.06 -1.82
C GLU A 800 11.86 -27.82 -0.91
N VAL A 801 11.98 -28.28 0.33
CA VAL A 801 11.07 -27.96 1.44
C VAL A 801 11.89 -27.41 2.60
N ASP A 802 11.68 -26.13 2.89
CA ASP A 802 12.33 -25.43 4.00
C ASP A 802 11.50 -25.53 5.26
N PHE A 803 12.15 -25.75 6.39
CA PHE A 803 11.53 -25.78 7.72
C PHE A 803 11.94 -24.55 8.52
N TYR A 804 10.97 -23.88 9.12
CA TYR A 804 11.17 -22.67 9.93
C TYR A 804 10.60 -22.84 11.34
N SER A 805 11.19 -22.13 12.30
CA SER A 805 10.64 -21.88 13.64
C SER A 805 10.56 -20.37 13.86
N GLY A 806 9.36 -19.80 13.78
CA GLY A 806 9.19 -18.35 13.64
C GLY A 806 9.90 -17.84 12.39
N ALA A 807 10.68 -16.76 12.51
CA ALA A 807 11.46 -16.20 11.41
C ALA A 807 12.74 -16.99 11.05
N ASN A 808 13.17 -17.94 11.89
CA ASN A 808 14.45 -18.63 11.70
C ASN A 808 14.28 -19.91 10.87
N LYS A 809 15.00 -20.02 9.75
CA LYS A 809 15.14 -21.28 9.00
C LYS A 809 15.89 -22.28 9.86
N ILE A 810 15.24 -23.35 10.27
CA ILE A 810 15.83 -24.42 11.09
C ILE A 810 16.39 -25.55 10.24
N GLY A 811 15.87 -25.79 9.02
CA GLY A 811 16.38 -26.83 8.14
C GLY A 811 15.82 -26.76 6.71
N VAL A 812 16.26 -27.70 5.88
CA VAL A 812 15.80 -27.89 4.49
C VAL A 812 15.86 -29.37 4.12
N ALA A 813 14.92 -29.83 3.28
CA ALA A 813 14.95 -31.14 2.63
C ALA A 813 14.71 -31.00 1.12
N THR A 814 15.64 -31.48 0.30
CA THR A 814 15.61 -31.37 -1.17
C THR A 814 15.07 -32.63 -1.87
N SER A 815 14.62 -33.63 -1.12
CA SER A 815 14.04 -34.87 -1.67
C SER A 815 13.06 -35.53 -0.68
N PRO A 816 12.07 -36.29 -1.16
CA PRO A 816 11.11 -36.97 -0.32
C PRO A 816 11.71 -38.24 0.33
N PRO A 817 11.35 -38.60 1.58
CA PRO A 817 10.41 -37.89 2.46
C PRO A 817 11.01 -36.58 3.00
N TYR A 818 10.29 -35.47 2.83
CA TYR A 818 10.75 -34.16 3.26
C TYR A 818 10.74 -34.10 4.78
N SER A 819 11.91 -34.24 5.39
CA SER A 819 12.03 -34.26 6.84
C SER A 819 13.37 -33.71 7.30
N TYR A 820 13.34 -33.01 8.44
CA TYR A 820 14.48 -32.44 9.11
C TYR A 820 14.43 -32.81 10.60
N THR A 821 15.57 -33.02 11.24
CA THR A 821 15.63 -33.29 12.70
C THR A 821 16.26 -32.08 13.39
N TRP A 822 15.44 -31.34 14.13
CA TRP A 822 15.89 -30.20 14.91
C TRP A 822 16.52 -30.70 16.22
N THR A 823 17.85 -30.62 16.28
CA THR A 823 18.64 -30.93 17.49
C THR A 823 18.85 -29.69 18.35
N GLN A 824 18.84 -29.84 19.67
CA GLN A 824 19.06 -28.74 20.63
C GLN A 824 18.05 -27.58 20.50
N ALA A 825 16.77 -27.88 20.30
CA ALA A 825 15.72 -26.87 20.44
C ALA A 825 15.76 -26.30 21.88
N PRO A 826 15.85 -24.96 22.06
CA PRO A 826 15.88 -24.35 23.39
C PRO A 826 14.52 -24.50 24.08
N ALA A 827 14.46 -24.34 25.41
CA ALA A 827 13.18 -24.34 26.12
C ALA A 827 12.30 -23.14 25.68
N GLY A 828 11.03 -23.39 25.40
CA GLY A 828 10.10 -22.37 24.87
C GLY A 828 8.92 -22.95 24.09
N ASN A 829 8.04 -22.07 23.64
CA ASN A 829 6.98 -22.40 22.68
C ASN A 829 7.44 -21.99 21.28
N PHE A 830 7.32 -22.89 20.31
CA PHE A 830 7.73 -22.64 18.93
C PHE A 830 6.57 -22.90 17.98
N GLN A 831 6.45 -22.03 16.98
CA GLN A 831 5.57 -22.24 15.85
C GLN A 831 6.42 -22.68 14.66
N VAL A 832 6.17 -23.88 14.17
CA VAL A 832 6.91 -24.50 13.06
C VAL A 832 6.06 -24.47 11.79
N VAL A 833 6.66 -24.08 10.67
CA VAL A 833 6.07 -24.12 9.32
C VAL A 833 7.02 -24.78 8.33
N ALA A 834 6.47 -25.32 7.25
CA ALA A 834 7.23 -25.79 6.09
C ALA A 834 6.88 -24.94 4.85
N ILE A 835 7.87 -24.57 4.04
CA ILE A 835 7.69 -23.89 2.75
C ILE A 835 8.15 -24.83 1.66
N ALA A 836 7.27 -25.25 0.75
CA ALA A 836 7.66 -26.02 -0.42
C ALA A 836 7.88 -25.11 -1.62
N VAL A 837 8.99 -25.32 -2.31
CA VAL A 837 9.37 -24.67 -3.56
C VAL A 837 9.29 -25.70 -4.68
N ASP A 838 8.78 -25.35 -5.85
CA ASP A 838 8.80 -26.22 -7.03
C ASP A 838 9.94 -25.89 -8.02
N SER A 839 10.12 -26.73 -9.03
CA SER A 839 11.18 -26.59 -10.04
C SER A 839 10.95 -25.46 -11.04
N ILE A 840 9.85 -24.71 -10.91
CA ILE A 840 9.58 -23.48 -11.66
C ILE A 840 9.52 -22.24 -10.74
N GLY A 841 9.89 -22.39 -9.46
CA GLY A 841 10.06 -21.30 -8.49
C GLY A 841 8.79 -20.86 -7.79
N GLN A 842 7.66 -21.56 -7.95
CA GLN A 842 6.47 -21.28 -7.14
C GLN A 842 6.66 -21.80 -5.72
N GLN A 843 6.02 -21.15 -4.75
CA GLN A 843 6.12 -21.48 -3.34
C GLN A 843 4.75 -21.60 -2.68
N THR A 844 4.66 -22.36 -1.59
CA THR A 844 3.51 -22.37 -0.68
C THR A 844 3.98 -22.71 0.72
N ILE A 845 3.31 -22.13 1.72
CA ILE A 845 3.63 -22.27 3.15
C ILE A 845 2.57 -23.17 3.80
N SER A 846 2.99 -24.08 4.68
CA SER A 846 2.08 -24.96 5.41
C SER A 846 1.31 -24.22 6.49
N ALA A 847 0.17 -24.77 6.91
CA ALA A 847 -0.40 -24.42 8.21
C ALA A 847 0.65 -24.64 9.32
N PRO A 848 0.74 -23.75 10.31
CA PRO A 848 1.68 -23.89 11.41
C PRO A 848 1.28 -25.00 12.39
N ILE A 849 2.28 -25.67 12.96
CA ILE A 849 2.14 -26.49 14.17
C ILE A 849 2.83 -25.78 15.33
N ASN A 850 2.20 -25.78 16.50
CA ASN A 850 2.82 -25.30 17.72
C ASN A 850 3.44 -26.49 18.46
N ILE A 851 4.63 -26.30 19.02
CA ILE A 851 5.29 -27.27 19.90
C ILE A 851 5.82 -26.57 21.15
N THR A 852 5.90 -27.30 22.26
CA THR A 852 6.45 -26.78 23.52
C THR A 852 7.67 -27.59 23.92
N VAL A 853 8.82 -26.94 24.04
CA VAL A 853 10.03 -27.55 24.60
C VAL A 853 10.10 -27.16 26.08
N GLN A 854 9.90 -28.15 26.96
CA GLN A 854 9.88 -27.96 28.40
C GLN A 854 11.31 -27.77 28.94
N PRO A 855 11.55 -26.80 29.84
CA PRO A 855 12.84 -26.65 30.50
C PRO A 855 13.17 -27.88 31.35
N GLY A 856 14.44 -28.31 31.30
CA GLY A 856 14.94 -29.38 32.15
C GLY A 856 15.13 -28.95 33.62
N PRO A 857 15.46 -29.88 34.53
CA PRO A 857 15.68 -29.56 35.94
C PRO A 857 16.76 -28.48 36.13
N THR A 858 16.43 -27.43 36.88
CA THR A 858 17.36 -26.34 37.18
C THR A 858 18.31 -26.69 38.33
N GLY A 859 19.61 -26.51 38.09
CA GLY A 859 20.66 -26.50 39.11
C GLY A 859 21.31 -25.12 39.23
N THR A 860 21.98 -24.89 40.37
CA THR A 860 22.82 -23.71 40.59
C THR A 860 24.20 -24.18 41.02
N VAL A 861 25.25 -23.59 40.44
CA VAL A 861 26.64 -23.80 40.87
C VAL A 861 27.27 -22.46 41.26
N GLN A 862 28.07 -22.48 42.32
CA GLN A 862 28.82 -21.34 42.81
C GLN A 862 30.31 -21.69 42.76
N LEU A 863 31.06 -21.01 41.90
CA LEU A 863 32.50 -21.16 41.73
C LEU A 863 33.19 -20.09 42.58
N GLN A 864 33.85 -20.50 43.67
CA GLN A 864 34.62 -19.62 44.56
C GLN A 864 35.73 -20.45 45.22
N ASP A 865 36.98 -19.99 45.12
CA ASP A 865 38.13 -20.77 45.59
C ASP A 865 38.11 -21.01 47.10
N GLY A 866 38.13 -22.27 47.52
CA GLY A 866 38.02 -22.70 48.91
C GLY A 866 36.58 -22.95 49.38
N VAL A 867 35.58 -22.84 48.50
CA VAL A 867 34.17 -23.15 48.77
C VAL A 867 33.74 -24.34 47.92
N ASN A 868 32.98 -25.27 48.51
CA ASN A 868 32.46 -26.48 47.85
C ASN A 868 33.51 -27.33 47.10
N GLY A 869 34.79 -27.26 47.51
CA GLY A 869 35.90 -27.99 46.87
C GLY A 869 36.45 -27.35 45.59
N TYR A 870 35.90 -26.21 45.15
CA TYR A 870 36.41 -25.48 43.99
C TYR A 870 37.71 -24.74 44.33
N ALA A 871 38.69 -24.78 43.42
CA ALA A 871 40.02 -24.18 43.58
C ALA A 871 40.68 -23.86 42.22
N LEU A 872 39.87 -23.43 41.25
CA LEU A 872 40.27 -23.25 39.84
C LEU A 872 40.00 -21.83 39.33
N THR A 873 39.93 -20.84 40.23
CA THR A 873 39.98 -19.42 39.85
C THR A 873 41.43 -19.05 39.53
N GLN A 874 41.63 -18.27 38.47
CA GLN A 874 42.88 -17.59 38.18
C GLN A 874 42.65 -16.08 38.30
N GLY A 875 43.50 -15.38 39.05
CA GLY A 875 43.37 -13.96 39.37
C GLY A 875 44.72 -13.26 39.39
N THR A 876 44.97 -12.41 38.40
CA THR A 876 46.22 -11.65 38.26
C THR A 876 45.94 -10.25 37.73
N PHE A 877 46.93 -9.37 37.78
CA PHE A 877 46.83 -8.05 37.17
C PHE A 877 48.11 -7.72 36.41
N LEU A 878 47.97 -6.84 35.42
CA LEU A 878 49.08 -6.31 34.67
C LEU A 878 49.55 -5.02 35.38
N ASP A 879 50.85 -4.90 35.72
CA ASP A 879 51.53 -3.65 36.17
C ASP A 879 52.34 -2.94 35.05
N SER A 880 51.97 -1.71 34.65
CA SER A 880 52.60 -1.00 33.53
C SER A 880 53.96 -0.39 33.86
N TYR A 881 54.27 -0.26 35.14
CA TYR A 881 55.57 0.21 35.64
C TYR A 881 56.57 -0.96 35.71
N ASN A 882 56.09 -2.14 36.09
CA ASN A 882 56.87 -3.38 36.20
C ASN A 882 56.58 -4.31 35.02
N GLN A 883 56.83 -3.82 33.80
CA GLN A 883 56.63 -4.60 32.58
C GLN A 883 57.49 -5.88 32.58
N GLY A 884 56.89 -7.01 32.22
CA GLY A 884 57.54 -8.32 32.29
C GLY A 884 57.47 -9.03 33.66
N TYR A 885 56.99 -8.38 34.72
CA TYR A 885 56.81 -9.03 36.02
C TYR A 885 55.48 -9.80 36.11
N VAL A 886 55.58 -11.01 36.67
CA VAL A 886 54.43 -11.88 36.97
C VAL A 886 53.79 -11.44 38.29
N MET A 887 52.51 -11.08 38.26
CA MET A 887 51.74 -10.67 39.44
C MET A 887 50.73 -11.73 39.94
N GLY A 888 50.85 -12.98 39.48
CA GLY A 888 50.15 -14.12 40.07
C GLY A 888 50.50 -14.30 41.56
N GLY A 889 49.60 -14.92 42.34
CA GLY A 889 49.83 -15.12 43.78
C GLY A 889 49.60 -13.89 44.67
N GLN A 890 49.34 -12.71 44.12
CA GLN A 890 49.11 -11.49 44.91
C GLN A 890 47.76 -11.53 45.64
N THR A 891 47.71 -10.99 46.86
CA THR A 891 46.47 -10.88 47.67
C THR A 891 45.40 -9.98 47.05
N PHE A 892 45.83 -9.01 46.23
CA PHE A 892 44.99 -7.98 45.66
C PHE A 892 45.21 -7.85 44.15
N LEU A 893 44.10 -7.84 43.42
CA LEU A 893 43.96 -7.23 42.10
C LEU A 893 44.16 -5.71 42.25
N ARG A 894 44.69 -5.05 41.22
CA ARG A 894 45.01 -3.63 41.18
C ARG A 894 44.37 -3.00 39.94
N ASN A 895 43.43 -2.08 40.14
CA ASN A 895 42.78 -1.37 39.04
C ASN A 895 43.09 0.14 39.08
N LEU A 896 43.69 0.64 38.01
CA LEU A 896 43.90 2.08 37.78
C LEU A 896 44.08 2.35 36.28
N GLY A 897 42.97 2.36 35.54
CA GLY A 897 42.96 2.71 34.11
C GLY A 897 44.00 1.96 33.27
N ALA A 898 44.91 2.71 32.65
CA ALA A 898 46.01 2.19 31.83
C ALA A 898 47.33 1.94 32.60
N GLN A 899 47.31 1.94 33.94
CA GLN A 899 48.49 1.63 34.76
C GLN A 899 48.41 0.21 35.34
N TYR A 900 47.22 -0.15 35.86
CA TYR A 900 46.95 -1.49 36.33
C TYR A 900 45.62 -2.02 35.78
N THR A 901 45.63 -3.25 35.30
CA THR A 901 44.52 -3.91 34.60
C THR A 901 44.35 -5.32 35.17
N ASP A 902 43.16 -5.63 35.68
CA ASP A 902 42.88 -6.94 36.29
C ASP A 902 42.35 -7.96 35.29
N LEU A 903 42.71 -9.22 35.53
CA LEU A 903 42.35 -10.38 34.74
C LEU A 903 41.84 -11.48 35.66
N ILE A 904 40.71 -12.08 35.30
CA ILE A 904 40.09 -13.14 36.07
C ILE A 904 39.49 -14.23 35.18
N ARG A 905 39.70 -15.48 35.54
CA ARG A 905 39.14 -16.65 34.86
C ARG A 905 38.68 -17.69 35.89
N PHE A 906 37.63 -18.41 35.55
CA PHE A 906 37.15 -19.58 36.27
C PHE A 906 37.21 -20.77 35.31
N ALA A 907 37.54 -21.96 35.80
CA ALA A 907 37.25 -23.21 35.09
C ALA A 907 35.75 -23.53 35.28
N ILE A 908 34.97 -23.30 34.23
CA ILE A 908 33.51 -23.43 34.29
C ILE A 908 33.08 -24.81 33.82
N PHE A 909 33.67 -25.27 32.70
CA PHE A 909 33.24 -26.48 32.02
C PHE A 909 34.20 -27.66 32.24
N THR A 910 33.71 -28.90 32.09
CA THR A 910 34.49 -30.13 32.33
C THR A 910 35.81 -30.23 31.54
N PRO A 911 35.97 -29.72 30.29
CA PRO A 911 37.27 -29.70 29.61
C PRO A 911 38.32 -28.80 30.30
N GLU A 912 37.87 -27.85 31.13
CA GLU A 912 38.71 -26.95 31.93
C GLU A 912 38.96 -27.49 33.34
N GLY A 913 38.33 -28.62 33.70
CA GLY A 913 38.24 -29.12 35.09
C GLY A 913 37.09 -28.53 35.91
N GLY A 914 36.23 -27.71 35.28
CA GLY A 914 35.05 -27.12 35.91
C GLY A 914 33.86 -28.09 36.05
N PRO A 915 32.86 -27.74 36.87
CA PRO A 915 31.76 -28.66 37.21
C PRO A 915 30.63 -28.77 36.18
N LEU A 916 30.54 -27.90 35.17
CA LEU A 916 29.47 -27.93 34.17
C LEU A 916 29.86 -28.70 32.90
N THR A 917 28.97 -29.48 32.32
CA THR A 917 29.19 -30.01 30.97
C THR A 917 28.99 -28.93 29.91
N PRO A 918 29.82 -28.84 28.85
CA PRO A 918 29.53 -28.04 27.66
C PRO A 918 28.14 -28.37 27.10
N GLY A 919 27.43 -27.38 26.56
CA GLY A 919 26.04 -27.51 26.12
C GLY A 919 24.98 -27.38 27.23
N ALA A 920 25.37 -27.17 28.49
CA ALA A 920 24.41 -26.86 29.56
C ALA A 920 23.61 -25.58 29.25
N THR A 921 22.29 -25.62 29.41
CA THR A 921 21.42 -24.47 29.11
C THR A 921 21.51 -23.45 30.26
N ILE A 922 22.21 -22.35 30.03
CA ILE A 922 22.47 -21.33 31.06
C ILE A 922 21.28 -20.36 31.16
N GLN A 923 20.68 -20.28 32.35
CA GLN A 923 19.52 -19.43 32.64
C GLN A 923 19.95 -18.06 33.17
N SER A 924 20.96 -18.01 34.04
CA SER A 924 21.57 -16.77 34.52
C SER A 924 23.01 -17.01 34.99
N ALA A 925 23.88 -16.00 34.91
CA ALA A 925 25.21 -16.04 35.48
C ALA A 925 25.66 -14.67 36.00
N THR A 926 26.23 -14.63 37.20
CA THR A 926 26.74 -13.41 37.83
C THR A 926 28.17 -13.57 38.33
N LEU A 927 29.06 -12.67 37.94
CA LEU A 927 30.42 -12.56 38.46
C LEU A 927 30.46 -11.47 39.53
N SER A 928 30.88 -11.80 40.75
CA SER A 928 31.03 -10.86 41.86
C SER A 928 32.47 -10.76 42.33
N LEU A 929 33.00 -9.54 42.36
CA LEU A 929 34.34 -9.20 42.86
C LEU A 929 34.20 -8.37 44.13
N TYR A 930 34.97 -8.67 45.18
CA TYR A 930 34.92 -7.88 46.42
C TYR A 930 35.91 -6.72 46.35
N LYS A 931 35.40 -5.49 46.31
CA LYS A 931 36.19 -4.25 46.34
C LYS A 931 36.60 -3.93 47.77
N TYR A 932 37.91 -3.78 48.00
CA TYR A 932 38.49 -3.39 49.29
C TYR A 932 38.69 -1.86 49.42
N SER A 933 38.86 -1.13 48.32
CA SER A 933 39.15 0.31 48.35
C SER A 933 37.95 1.23 48.55
N TYR A 934 38.20 2.36 49.22
CA TYR A 934 37.27 3.46 49.46
C TYR A 934 37.24 4.48 48.31
N TYR A 935 36.83 4.05 47.11
CA TYR A 935 36.67 4.94 45.95
C TYR A 935 35.46 4.53 45.10
N SER A 936 34.68 5.51 44.66
CA SER A 936 33.63 5.31 43.65
C SER A 936 34.25 5.08 42.27
N ALA A 937 33.61 4.25 41.46
CA ALA A 937 34.16 3.83 40.17
C ALA A 937 33.10 3.25 39.24
N ASN A 938 33.25 3.50 37.94
CA ASN A 938 32.48 2.83 36.89
C ASN A 938 33.42 1.80 36.24
N TYR A 939 33.00 0.55 36.14
CA TYR A 939 33.78 -0.53 35.55
C TYR A 939 33.06 -1.13 34.36
N SER A 940 33.84 -1.62 33.40
CA SER A 940 33.38 -2.60 32.43
C SER A 940 34.16 -3.91 32.57
N LEU A 941 33.45 -5.01 32.39
CA LEU A 941 34.00 -6.35 32.34
C LEU A 941 33.98 -6.80 30.87
N ASN A 942 35.15 -7.04 30.28
CA ASN A 942 35.30 -7.30 28.85
C ASN A 942 35.87 -8.71 28.67
N ARG A 943 35.29 -9.51 27.79
CA ARG A 943 35.72 -10.91 27.57
C ARG A 943 37.12 -10.98 26.98
N MET A 944 37.95 -11.91 27.44
CA MET A 944 39.23 -12.19 26.81
C MET A 944 39.03 -12.97 25.50
N LEU A 945 39.77 -12.61 24.45
CA LEU A 945 39.74 -13.26 23.13
C LEU A 945 40.91 -14.24 22.92
N VAL A 946 41.89 -14.22 23.83
CA VAL A 946 43.14 -14.98 23.77
C VAL A 946 43.45 -15.62 25.12
N ASN A 947 44.05 -16.81 25.09
CA ASN A 947 44.37 -17.58 26.28
C ASN A 947 45.56 -16.99 27.05
N TRP A 948 45.47 -16.99 28.37
CA TRP A 948 46.52 -16.50 29.28
C TRP A 948 46.71 -17.44 30.48
N SER A 949 47.77 -17.22 31.23
CA SER A 949 48.02 -17.85 32.53
C SER A 949 48.60 -16.81 33.49
N GLU A 950 48.42 -17.00 34.80
CA GLU A 950 48.93 -16.05 35.80
C GLU A 950 50.45 -15.81 35.65
N ALA A 951 51.21 -16.87 35.33
CA ALA A 951 52.65 -16.83 35.11
C ALA A 951 53.09 -16.21 33.77
N GLY A 952 52.16 -15.87 32.88
CA GLY A 952 52.44 -15.22 31.60
C GLY A 952 51.86 -13.81 31.46
N ALA A 953 51.07 -13.34 32.42
CA ALA A 953 50.36 -12.06 32.32
C ALA A 953 51.28 -10.85 32.59
N THR A 954 51.70 -10.14 31.52
CA THR A 954 52.61 -8.98 31.61
C THR A 954 52.24 -7.83 30.63
N TRP A 955 52.77 -6.61 30.85
CA TRP A 955 52.34 -5.34 30.20
C TRP A 955 52.94 -4.97 28.83
N LEU A 956 53.53 -5.92 28.14
CA LEU A 956 54.08 -5.68 26.81
C LEU A 956 52.86 -5.48 25.80
N GLN A 957 53.01 -5.26 24.46
CA GLN A 957 52.00 -5.16 23.31
C GLN A 957 51.63 -6.39 22.37
N ALA A 958 50.45 -7.01 22.34
CA ALA A 958 50.20 -8.31 21.67
C ALA A 958 49.87 -8.24 20.17
N ASN A 959 50.10 -9.35 19.46
CA ASN A 959 49.62 -9.59 18.10
C ASN A 959 48.61 -10.76 18.07
N VAL A 960 47.63 -10.68 17.17
CA VAL A 960 46.58 -11.70 16.97
C VAL A 960 47.19 -13.08 16.74
N GLY A 961 46.72 -14.08 17.51
CA GLY A 961 47.11 -15.49 17.35
C GLY A 961 48.37 -15.94 18.09
N GLN A 962 48.96 -15.10 18.95
CA GLN A 962 50.08 -15.48 19.82
C GLN A 962 49.65 -15.66 21.28
N SER A 963 50.37 -16.50 22.03
CA SER A 963 50.21 -16.61 23.48
C SER A 963 50.86 -15.44 24.22
N TRP A 964 50.37 -15.14 25.41
CA TRP A 964 50.71 -13.94 26.20
C TRP A 964 52.14 -13.82 26.72
N ASN A 965 52.99 -14.78 26.39
CA ASN A 965 54.43 -14.73 26.64
C ASN A 965 55.21 -13.83 25.66
N THR A 966 54.54 -13.20 24.68
CA THR A 966 55.19 -12.31 23.71
C THR A 966 54.39 -11.04 23.43
N ILE A 967 54.46 -10.06 24.34
CA ILE A 967 53.93 -8.71 24.09
C ILE A 967 52.35 -8.84 24.22
N GLY A 968 51.64 -7.91 24.88
CA GLY A 968 50.38 -8.09 25.67
C GLY A 968 49.24 -7.02 25.56
N ALA A 969 48.45 -6.82 26.62
CA ALA A 969 46.99 -6.86 26.47
C ALA A 969 46.19 -5.54 26.49
N GLN A 970 46.25 -4.75 25.42
CA GLN A 970 45.48 -3.50 25.28
C GLN A 970 44.71 -3.39 23.94
N GLY A 971 44.82 -4.39 23.05
CA GLY A 971 44.12 -4.40 21.78
C GLY A 971 42.62 -4.67 21.93
N SER A 972 41.81 -3.61 21.92
CA SER A 972 40.35 -3.70 21.83
C SER A 972 39.95 -4.39 20.52
N GLY A 973 39.18 -5.47 20.61
CA GLY A 973 38.79 -6.30 19.46
C GLY A 973 39.84 -7.34 19.05
N THR A 974 41.03 -7.39 19.66
CA THR A 974 42.06 -8.42 19.39
C THR A 974 42.41 -9.25 20.62
N ASP A 975 42.65 -8.60 21.77
CA ASP A 975 43.03 -9.27 23.02
C ASP A 975 41.81 -9.50 23.92
N TYR A 976 40.88 -8.55 23.86
CA TYR A 976 39.61 -8.57 24.59
C TYR A 976 38.50 -7.95 23.73
N GLY A 977 37.24 -8.31 24.01
CA GLY A 977 36.08 -7.82 23.27
C GLY A 977 35.94 -6.30 23.31
N ALA A 978 35.70 -5.67 22.16
CA ALA A 978 35.50 -4.22 22.06
C ALA A 978 34.21 -3.75 22.75
N SER A 979 33.19 -4.61 22.79
CA SER A 979 32.00 -4.45 23.62
C SER A 979 32.18 -5.19 24.95
N PRO A 980 31.81 -4.60 26.10
CA PRO A 980 31.86 -5.28 27.37
C PRO A 980 30.73 -6.30 27.52
N ASP A 981 31.00 -7.38 28.26
CA ASP A 981 29.97 -8.33 28.69
C ASP A 981 29.04 -7.71 29.75
N ALA A 982 29.57 -6.79 30.56
CA ALA A 982 28.83 -6.09 31.62
C ALA A 982 29.45 -4.74 31.98
N THR A 983 28.65 -3.81 32.50
CA THR A 983 29.12 -2.57 33.12
C THR A 983 28.44 -2.33 34.47
N VAL A 984 29.14 -1.70 35.43
CA VAL A 984 28.61 -1.42 36.76
C VAL A 984 29.20 -0.16 37.37
N THR A 985 28.38 0.58 38.10
CA THR A 985 28.78 1.76 38.89
C THR A 985 28.82 1.42 40.37
N THR A 986 29.91 1.75 41.05
CA THR A 986 30.14 1.42 42.47
C THR A 986 30.24 2.69 43.32
N GLY A 987 29.57 2.68 44.48
CA GLY A 987 29.67 3.74 45.47
C GLY A 987 31.00 3.73 46.23
N PHE A 988 31.19 4.71 47.13
CA PHE A 988 32.48 4.97 47.78
C PHE A 988 33.02 3.79 48.61
N ASN A 989 32.16 3.11 49.38
CA ASN A 989 32.58 2.11 50.36
C ASN A 989 33.05 0.77 49.75
N PRO A 990 33.84 -0.03 50.50
CA PRO A 990 34.14 -1.43 50.19
C PRO A 990 32.87 -2.30 50.12
N GLY A 991 32.89 -3.35 49.32
CA GLY A 991 31.75 -4.27 49.15
C GLY A 991 31.78 -5.07 47.85
N TRP A 992 30.75 -5.88 47.63
CA TRP A 992 30.59 -6.66 46.41
C TRP A 992 30.28 -5.78 45.19
N VAL A 993 30.91 -6.12 44.07
CA VAL A 993 30.71 -5.52 42.76
C VAL A 993 30.31 -6.64 41.81
N THR A 994 29.04 -6.67 41.42
CA THR A 994 28.43 -7.78 40.67
C THR A 994 28.15 -7.37 39.23
N PHE A 995 28.50 -8.26 38.31
CA PHE A 995 28.34 -8.15 36.87
C PHE A 995 27.40 -9.27 36.39
N ASP A 996 26.38 -8.96 35.59
CA ASP A 996 25.61 -9.96 34.87
C ASP A 996 26.43 -10.43 33.66
N VAL A 997 26.82 -11.70 33.65
CA VAL A 997 27.63 -12.33 32.60
C VAL A 997 26.85 -13.43 31.89
N THR A 998 25.51 -13.44 32.00
CA THR A 998 24.63 -14.50 31.47
C THR A 998 24.90 -14.80 30.00
N ALA A 999 24.89 -13.78 29.14
CA ALA A 999 25.16 -13.93 27.70
C ALA A 999 26.57 -14.48 27.40
N ALA A 1000 27.55 -14.16 28.25
CA ALA A 1000 28.92 -14.66 28.10
C ALA A 1000 29.02 -16.16 28.40
N ILE A 1001 28.42 -16.62 29.50
CA ILE A 1001 28.42 -18.04 29.86
C ILE A 1001 27.55 -18.85 28.88
N GLN A 1002 26.46 -18.28 28.36
CA GLN A 1002 25.68 -18.87 27.27
C GLN A 1002 26.55 -19.11 26.03
N SER A 1003 27.29 -18.10 25.57
CA SER A 1003 28.19 -18.24 24.41
C SER A 1003 29.28 -19.29 24.63
N MET A 1004 29.86 -19.35 25.85
CA MET A 1004 30.86 -20.35 26.21
C MET A 1004 30.28 -21.77 26.23
N SER A 1005 29.06 -21.93 26.76
CA SER A 1005 28.37 -23.22 26.79
C SER A 1005 28.06 -23.75 25.38
N SER A 1006 27.74 -22.86 24.43
CA SER A 1006 27.57 -23.22 23.00
C SER A 1006 28.88 -23.42 22.23
N GLY A 1007 30.04 -23.43 22.90
CA GLY A 1007 31.33 -23.80 22.30
C GLY A 1007 32.33 -22.66 22.11
N GLN A 1008 32.03 -21.43 22.52
CA GLN A 1008 33.05 -20.37 22.54
C GLN A 1008 34.10 -20.66 23.63
N ALA A 1009 35.39 -20.47 23.30
CA ALA A 1009 36.46 -20.67 24.28
C ALA A 1009 36.35 -19.71 25.48
N ASN A 1010 36.41 -20.26 26.69
CA ASN A 1010 36.47 -19.49 27.94
C ASN A 1010 37.92 -19.08 28.24
N TYR A 1011 38.25 -17.81 28.03
CA TYR A 1011 39.51 -17.21 28.47
C TYR A 1011 39.32 -16.22 29.64
N GLY A 1012 38.15 -16.19 30.28
CA GLY A 1012 37.83 -15.24 31.35
C GLY A 1012 37.64 -13.79 30.87
N TRP A 1013 37.91 -12.85 31.76
CA TRP A 1013 37.59 -11.43 31.61
C TRP A 1013 38.70 -10.48 32.06
N ARG A 1014 38.66 -9.27 31.49
CA ARG A 1014 39.41 -8.08 31.88
C ARG A 1014 38.49 -7.06 32.57
N LEU A 1015 38.90 -6.55 33.73
CA LEU A 1015 38.23 -5.44 34.41
C LEU A 1015 38.86 -4.10 34.03
N VAL A 1016 38.06 -3.19 33.48
CA VAL A 1016 38.50 -1.88 32.98
C VAL A 1016 37.76 -0.77 33.72
N THR A 1017 38.49 0.24 34.21
CA THR A 1017 37.90 1.49 34.73
C THR A 1017 37.42 2.34 33.55
N LEU A 1018 36.14 2.74 33.54
CA LEU A 1018 35.52 3.56 32.49
C LEU A 1018 35.82 5.06 32.66
N ALA A 1019 35.74 5.79 31.55
CA ALA A 1019 35.89 7.25 31.52
C ALA A 1019 34.84 7.96 32.40
N GLY A 1020 35.21 9.10 32.98
CA GLY A 1020 34.36 9.87 33.90
C GLY A 1020 34.33 9.37 35.35
N SER A 1021 35.05 8.30 35.66
CA SER A 1021 35.30 7.87 37.05
C SER A 1021 36.61 8.46 37.60
N ASP A 1022 36.87 8.30 38.90
CA ASP A 1022 38.15 8.70 39.52
C ASP A 1022 39.31 7.88 38.91
N THR A 1023 40.10 8.48 38.04
CA THR A 1023 41.24 7.82 37.37
C THR A 1023 42.57 8.05 38.08
N GLN A 1024 42.56 8.62 39.30
CA GLN A 1024 43.78 8.99 40.04
C GLN A 1024 44.07 8.05 41.20
N ASN A 1025 43.04 7.45 41.82
CA ASN A 1025 43.21 6.58 42.98
C ASN A 1025 43.25 5.09 42.64
N LEU A 1026 44.31 4.42 43.10
CA LEU A 1026 44.51 2.97 42.93
C LEU A 1026 43.48 2.16 43.72
N ARG A 1027 42.81 1.22 43.04
CA ARG A 1027 41.73 0.41 43.60
C ARG A 1027 42.14 -1.05 43.74
N TYR A 1028 41.68 -1.69 44.81
CA TYR A 1028 41.99 -3.06 45.15
C TYR A 1028 40.73 -3.93 45.18
N PHE A 1029 40.82 -5.11 44.56
CA PHE A 1029 39.86 -6.21 44.74
C PHE A 1029 40.59 -7.42 45.29
N TYR A 1030 39.91 -8.28 46.07
CA TYR A 1030 40.53 -9.53 46.52
C TYR A 1030 40.68 -10.52 45.35
N THR A 1031 41.82 -11.20 45.30
CA THR A 1031 42.08 -12.35 44.42
C THR A 1031 41.58 -13.65 45.06
N ASN A 1032 41.63 -14.73 44.28
CA ASN A 1032 41.66 -16.12 44.75
C ASN A 1032 42.71 -16.40 45.85
N HIS A 1033 43.82 -15.65 45.89
CA HIS A 1033 44.89 -15.82 46.88
C HIS A 1033 44.62 -15.13 48.23
N TYR A 1034 43.53 -14.40 48.41
CA TYR A 1034 43.20 -13.80 49.71
C TYR A 1034 42.94 -14.87 50.78
N LEU A 1035 43.86 -15.03 51.73
CA LEU A 1035 43.83 -16.11 52.73
C LEU A 1035 43.00 -15.80 53.98
N ALA A 1036 42.88 -14.52 54.37
CA ALA A 1036 42.32 -14.15 55.67
C ALA A 1036 40.79 -14.34 55.77
N ASN A 1037 40.07 -14.20 54.65
CA ASN A 1037 38.65 -14.54 54.58
C ASN A 1037 38.29 -15.05 53.16
N PRO A 1038 38.33 -16.38 52.92
CA PRO A 1038 38.01 -16.96 51.63
C PRO A 1038 36.62 -16.59 51.08
N ALA A 1039 35.64 -16.28 51.94
CA ALA A 1039 34.30 -15.88 51.51
C ALA A 1039 34.26 -14.54 50.75
N GLN A 1040 35.33 -13.73 50.80
CA GLN A 1040 35.45 -12.47 50.04
C GLN A 1040 36.27 -12.62 48.74
N ARG A 1041 36.68 -13.85 48.38
CA ARG A 1041 37.29 -14.15 47.07
C ARG A 1041 36.26 -14.01 45.95
N PRO A 1042 36.68 -13.80 44.69
CA PRO A 1042 35.77 -13.74 43.55
C PRO A 1042 34.79 -14.92 43.46
N ILE A 1043 33.55 -14.63 43.05
CA ILE A 1043 32.46 -15.61 42.97
C ILE A 1043 31.84 -15.55 41.58
N LEU A 1044 31.76 -16.69 40.89
CA LEU A 1044 30.90 -16.84 39.71
C LEU A 1044 29.73 -17.78 40.06
N THR A 1045 28.51 -17.23 40.09
CA THR A 1045 27.28 -18.00 40.33
C THR A 1045 26.56 -18.23 39.02
N ILE A 1046 26.24 -19.47 38.70
CA ILE A 1046 25.59 -19.87 37.43
C ILE A 1046 24.35 -20.71 37.75
N THR A 1047 23.20 -20.30 37.22
CA THR A 1047 21.96 -21.08 37.20
C THR A 1047 21.78 -21.66 35.82
N TYR A 1048 21.54 -22.97 35.73
CA TYR A 1048 21.49 -23.72 34.48
C TYR A 1048 20.44 -24.82 34.56
N SER A 1049 19.85 -25.23 33.45
CA SER A 1049 19.10 -26.48 33.38
C SER A 1049 19.97 -27.59 32.80
N THR A 1050 19.95 -28.75 33.44
CA THR A 1050 20.46 -29.99 32.87
C THR A 1050 19.51 -30.49 31.79
N ALA A 1051 20.04 -31.04 30.70
CA ALA A 1051 19.25 -31.97 29.90
C ALA A 1051 18.87 -33.18 30.78
N PRO A 1052 17.65 -33.73 30.66
CA PRO A 1052 17.22 -34.88 31.44
C PRO A 1052 17.95 -36.18 31.06
#